data_AF-A0ABC8L6I3-F1
#
_entry.id   AF-A0ABC8L6I3-F1
#
_cell.length_a   1.000
_cell.length_b   1.000
_cell.length_c   1.000
_cell.angle_alpha   90.00
_cell.angle_beta   90.00
_cell.angle_gamma   90.00
#
_symmetry.space_group_name_H-M   'P 1'
#
loop_
_entity.id
_entity.type
_entity.pdbx_description
1 polymer ?
#
loop_
_entity_poly.entity_id
_entity_poly.type
_entity_poly.pdbx_seq_one_letter_code
_entity_poly.pdbx_strand_id
1 'polypeptide(L)'
;MTMRASAVLLCCVVLIQLFAAQTDAQRSTSPWQTLSGDAPLVIARGGFSGLFPDSSSAAYGFAKQISVAGAALWCDVQLTKDGAGICFPDLKLNNASTIEDVFPNGQKSYQVNGVPTQGWFTIDVSLKDLSNVYLIRGILSRSEKFDGNVFSILTVEDVTTQFKPEFFWLNVQHDEFYAQQNLSMSRFLISASRTVSIDYISSPEVNFFKKIAGRFGRHGPVFVFQFLGKEDFEPTTNQTYDSILSNLTFVKTFASGILVPKSYILEPDDKQYLLPPTSLVQDAHKAGLEVYVSGFSNDIDIAHDYSSDPVSEYLSFVDNGNFSVDGVLSDFPITASASLECFSHIGRNAAKQVDFLVISKNGASGDYPGCTDLAYDKAIKDGADVIDCSVQMSSDGIPFCSTSIELSNSTTISLSPFSNRSTQVPEISSKGGIYTFSLTWPEIRSLTPAIANPYGIYNMFRNPKERISGKLILLSEFLNLAKNSTSLSGVLISVEHAVYLREKQGLDVVKTVLDTLMETGYSNGTTATKVMIQSTNSSVLVDFKKQSKYETVYKVEEKIVDISDSAIQDIKKFANAVVITKESVFPLFDSSFITRQTNVVEKLQKSRLPVYVELFQNEFVSQPFDFFADPTVEINSYVIGAGINGTITEFPFTAARYKRNRCLGTLPPYMSPVQPGGLLPLLNAKPPAEAPIPALTDDDVTEPPLPPVGEKPPTSAAPGTSSTNEQAPRPSGQTRLTLSLRLSVFASLLLL
;
A
#
# COMPACT_ATOMS: atom_id res chain seq x y z
N MET A 1 -38.78 47.74 -45.76
CA MET A 1 -39.21 46.83 -44.67
C MET A 1 -38.20 45.70 -44.42
N THR A 2 -36.92 45.90 -44.75
CA THR A 2 -35.88 44.85 -44.75
C THR A 2 -34.72 45.12 -43.77
N MET A 3 -34.52 46.36 -43.30
CA MET A 3 -33.47 46.68 -42.31
C MET A 3 -33.88 46.45 -40.84
N ARG A 4 -35.17 46.27 -40.53
CA ARG A 4 -35.62 45.98 -39.14
C ARG A 4 -35.56 44.49 -38.79
N ALA A 5 -35.55 43.58 -39.77
CA ALA A 5 -35.51 42.14 -39.51
C ALA A 5 -34.09 41.65 -39.14
N SER A 6 -33.05 42.23 -39.73
CA SER A 6 -31.66 41.82 -39.47
C SER A 6 -31.13 42.24 -38.10
N ALA A 7 -31.59 43.37 -37.55
CA ALA A 7 -31.22 43.81 -36.21
C ALA A 7 -31.84 42.94 -35.10
N VAL A 8 -33.07 42.45 -35.31
CA VAL A 8 -33.74 41.55 -34.36
C VAL A 8 -33.10 40.17 -34.36
N LEU A 9 -32.68 39.66 -35.53
CA LEU A 9 -31.97 38.37 -35.62
C LEU A 9 -30.60 38.41 -34.93
N LEU A 10 -29.86 39.51 -35.06
CA LEU A 10 -28.55 39.66 -34.41
C LEU A 10 -28.68 39.78 -32.88
N CYS A 11 -29.69 40.50 -32.39
CA CYS A 11 -29.97 40.58 -30.95
C CYS A 11 -30.40 39.22 -30.37
N CYS A 12 -31.17 38.41 -31.08
CA CYS A 12 -31.55 37.07 -30.63
C CYS A 12 -30.36 36.11 -30.57
N VAL A 13 -29.41 36.16 -31.53
CA VAL A 13 -28.21 35.33 -31.50
C VAL A 13 -27.26 35.74 -30.37
N VAL A 14 -27.11 37.04 -30.10
CA VAL A 14 -26.31 37.56 -28.98
C VAL A 14 -26.96 37.23 -27.63
N LEU A 15 -28.30 37.27 -27.52
CA LEU A 15 -29.02 36.83 -26.33
C LEU A 15 -28.91 35.31 -26.11
N ILE A 16 -28.96 34.48 -27.15
CA ILE A 16 -28.77 33.02 -27.02
C ILE A 16 -27.32 32.68 -26.62
N GLN A 17 -26.33 33.42 -27.10
CA GLN A 17 -24.93 33.27 -26.68
C GLN A 17 -24.68 33.74 -25.23
N LEU A 18 -25.37 34.81 -24.79
CA LEU A 18 -25.33 35.29 -23.41
C LEU A 18 -26.10 34.36 -22.45
N PHE A 19 -27.19 33.73 -22.88
CA PHE A 19 -27.89 32.72 -22.09
C PHE A 19 -27.11 31.40 -22.01
N ALA A 20 -26.42 30.97 -23.09
CA ALA A 20 -25.54 29.80 -23.04
C ALA A 20 -24.32 30.01 -22.11
N ALA A 21 -23.75 31.22 -22.11
CA ALA A 21 -22.67 31.60 -21.20
C ALA A 21 -23.15 31.78 -19.74
N GLN A 22 -24.40 32.18 -19.51
CA GLN A 22 -24.98 32.27 -18.16
C GLN A 22 -25.43 30.91 -17.61
N THR A 23 -25.78 29.93 -18.46
CA THR A 23 -26.02 28.56 -18.00
C THR A 23 -24.74 27.80 -17.66
N ASP A 24 -23.59 28.16 -18.25
CA ASP A 24 -22.28 27.57 -17.89
C ASP A 24 -21.62 28.28 -16.70
N ALA A 25 -21.92 29.56 -16.47
CA ALA A 25 -21.41 30.34 -15.34
C ALA A 25 -22.08 30.04 -13.99
N GLN A 26 -23.00 29.08 -13.97
CA GLN A 26 -23.61 28.52 -12.75
C GLN A 26 -23.21 27.05 -12.56
N ARG A 27 -22.08 26.62 -13.14
CA ARG A 27 -21.35 25.47 -12.62
C ARG A 27 -20.92 25.78 -11.19
N SER A 28 -21.31 24.91 -10.28
CA SER A 28 -21.01 24.92 -8.85
C SER A 28 -19.62 25.51 -8.56
N THR A 29 -19.53 26.41 -7.57
CA THR A 29 -18.26 26.87 -6.99
C THR A 29 -17.51 25.76 -6.27
N SER A 30 -18.06 24.55 -6.23
CA SER A 30 -17.40 23.38 -5.66
C SER A 30 -16.31 22.83 -6.56
N PRO A 31 -15.17 22.39 -6.00
CA PRO A 31 -14.16 21.66 -6.76
C PRO A 31 -14.61 20.23 -7.13
N TRP A 32 -15.67 19.71 -6.51
CA TRP A 32 -16.16 18.36 -6.75
C TRP A 32 -17.09 18.29 -7.96
N GLN A 33 -16.88 17.27 -8.79
CA GLN A 33 -17.71 16.98 -9.97
C GLN A 33 -18.77 15.90 -9.67
N THR A 34 -19.24 15.85 -8.43
CA THR A 34 -20.37 15.02 -7.99
C THR A 34 -21.68 15.61 -8.50
N LEU A 35 -22.77 14.85 -8.41
CA LEU A 35 -24.08 15.29 -8.88
C LEU A 35 -24.57 16.54 -8.11
N SER A 36 -24.38 16.57 -6.78
CA SER A 36 -24.75 17.73 -5.95
C SER A 36 -23.69 18.82 -5.94
N GLY A 37 -22.45 18.48 -6.32
CA GLY A 37 -21.29 19.31 -6.09
C GLY A 37 -20.76 19.23 -4.66
N ASP A 38 -21.28 18.36 -3.79
CA ASP A 38 -20.68 18.14 -2.45
C ASP A 38 -19.49 17.19 -2.51
N ALA A 39 -18.71 17.12 -1.43
CA ALA A 39 -17.66 16.12 -1.31
C ALA A 39 -18.26 14.70 -1.36
N PRO A 40 -17.57 13.73 -2.00
CA PRO A 40 -18.07 12.36 -2.04
C PRO A 40 -18.27 11.78 -0.63
N LEU A 41 -19.30 10.95 -0.45
CA LEU A 41 -19.60 10.29 0.80
C LEU A 41 -18.60 9.15 1.07
N VAL A 42 -17.99 9.14 2.26
CA VAL A 42 -17.27 7.96 2.77
C VAL A 42 -18.27 7.00 3.40
N ILE A 43 -18.32 5.76 2.91
CA ILE A 43 -19.22 4.73 3.41
C ILE A 43 -18.38 3.57 3.97
N ALA A 44 -18.45 3.33 5.27
CA ALA A 44 -17.67 2.32 5.98
C ALA A 44 -18.39 0.96 5.97
N ARG A 45 -17.97 0.04 5.09
CA ARG A 45 -18.61 -1.26 4.88
C ARG A 45 -18.50 -2.13 6.13
N GLY A 46 -19.60 -2.31 6.85
CA GLY A 46 -19.59 -3.04 8.12
C GLY A 46 -18.74 -2.36 9.21
N GLY A 47 -18.52 -1.04 9.10
CA GLY A 47 -17.53 -0.32 9.88
C GLY A 47 -16.11 -0.43 9.28
N PHE A 48 -15.09 -0.61 10.12
CA PHE A 48 -13.71 -0.86 9.69
C PHE A 48 -13.48 -2.38 9.53
N SER A 49 -14.19 -2.98 8.57
CA SER A 49 -14.12 -4.42 8.27
C SER A 49 -12.77 -4.88 7.72
N GLY A 50 -11.95 -3.96 7.20
CA GLY A 50 -10.56 -4.20 6.79
C GLY A 50 -9.65 -4.69 7.93
N LEU A 51 -9.97 -4.34 9.17
CA LEU A 51 -9.17 -4.69 10.35
C LEU A 51 -9.90 -5.66 11.29
N PHE A 52 -11.18 -5.41 11.57
CA PHE A 52 -11.98 -6.19 12.52
C PHE A 52 -13.01 -7.07 11.82
N PRO A 53 -13.56 -8.11 12.49
CA PRO A 53 -14.75 -8.79 12.02
C PRO A 53 -15.84 -7.80 11.63
N ASP A 54 -16.39 -7.97 10.43
CA ASP A 54 -17.40 -7.09 9.83
C ASP A 54 -18.59 -6.91 10.78
N SER A 55 -19.11 -5.68 10.87
CA SER A 55 -20.29 -5.33 11.66
C SER A 55 -20.15 -5.56 13.17
N SER A 56 -18.91 -5.79 13.66
CA SER A 56 -18.61 -5.83 15.08
C SER A 56 -18.65 -4.46 15.73
N SER A 57 -18.82 -4.43 17.05
CA SER A 57 -18.76 -3.18 17.83
C SER A 57 -17.40 -2.48 17.69
N ALA A 58 -16.31 -3.23 17.54
CA ALA A 58 -14.98 -2.68 17.27
C ALA A 58 -14.91 -2.05 15.87
N ALA A 59 -15.43 -2.72 14.84
CA ALA A 59 -15.45 -2.21 13.47
C ALA A 59 -16.23 -0.88 13.37
N TYR A 60 -17.45 -0.82 13.89
CA TYR A 60 -18.25 0.42 13.88
C TYR A 60 -17.63 1.52 14.75
N GLY A 61 -17.14 1.15 15.94
CA GLY A 61 -16.48 2.08 16.86
C GLY A 61 -15.24 2.73 16.26
N PHE A 62 -14.36 1.92 15.62
CA PHE A 62 -13.17 2.43 14.94
C PHE A 62 -13.56 3.29 13.74
N ALA A 63 -14.42 2.82 12.84
CA ALA A 63 -14.83 3.61 11.67
C ALA A 63 -15.30 5.01 12.07
N LYS A 64 -16.10 5.14 13.13
CA LYS A 64 -16.53 6.44 13.64
C LYS A 64 -15.39 7.32 14.14
N GLN A 65 -14.38 6.74 14.77
CA GLN A 65 -13.25 7.49 15.34
C GLN A 65 -12.29 8.01 14.29
N ILE A 66 -12.07 7.24 13.22
CA ILE A 66 -11.01 7.49 12.25
C ILE A 66 -11.53 7.73 10.83
N SER A 67 -12.77 8.22 10.70
CA SER A 67 -13.31 8.68 9.41
C SER A 67 -13.58 10.17 9.44
N VAL A 68 -13.85 10.74 8.27
CA VAL A 68 -14.41 12.09 8.14
C VAL A 68 -15.72 12.23 8.92
N ALA A 69 -16.03 13.45 9.36
CA ALA A 69 -17.38 13.79 9.81
C ALA A 69 -18.36 13.54 8.66
N GLY A 70 -19.56 13.08 8.95
CA GLY A 70 -20.51 12.66 7.91
C GLY A 70 -20.17 11.34 7.21
N ALA A 71 -19.24 10.52 7.71
CA ALA A 71 -19.07 9.17 7.19
C ALA A 71 -20.31 8.29 7.51
N ALA A 72 -20.80 7.57 6.51
CA ALA A 72 -21.92 6.65 6.67
C ALA A 72 -21.46 5.31 7.24
N LEU A 73 -22.20 4.76 8.21
CA LEU A 73 -22.02 3.36 8.62
C LEU A 73 -22.90 2.47 7.75
N TRP A 74 -22.33 1.41 7.19
CA TRP A 74 -23.05 0.44 6.35
C TRP A 74 -23.40 -0.81 7.13
N CYS A 75 -24.63 -1.27 6.98
CA CYS A 75 -25.14 -2.51 7.54
C CYS A 75 -25.82 -3.33 6.45
N ASP A 76 -25.29 -4.52 6.17
CA ASP A 76 -26.02 -5.55 5.41
C ASP A 76 -27.09 -6.13 6.33
N VAL A 77 -28.36 -5.83 6.03
CA VAL A 77 -29.49 -6.20 6.87
C VAL A 77 -29.92 -7.62 6.55
N GLN A 78 -29.88 -8.49 7.56
CA GLN A 78 -30.41 -9.85 7.49
C GLN A 78 -31.57 -10.00 8.50
N LEU A 79 -32.60 -10.76 8.14
CA LEU A 79 -33.70 -11.08 9.07
C LEU A 79 -33.50 -12.44 9.73
N THR A 80 -33.68 -12.49 11.05
CA THR A 80 -33.76 -13.73 11.82
C THR A 80 -35.10 -14.44 11.60
N LYS A 81 -35.22 -15.68 12.07
CA LYS A 81 -36.47 -16.47 12.03
C LYS A 81 -37.69 -15.74 12.62
N ASP A 82 -37.47 -14.98 13.68
CA ASP A 82 -38.49 -14.18 14.37
C ASP A 82 -38.64 -12.75 13.82
N GLY A 83 -37.97 -12.44 12.71
CA GLY A 83 -38.11 -11.19 11.96
C GLY A 83 -37.37 -10.00 12.55
N ALA A 84 -36.38 -10.22 13.43
CA ALA A 84 -35.48 -9.17 13.88
C ALA A 84 -34.42 -8.87 12.82
N GLY A 85 -34.05 -7.61 12.63
CA GLY A 85 -33.01 -7.19 11.68
C GLY A 85 -31.66 -7.05 12.34
N ILE A 86 -30.69 -7.82 11.85
CA ILE A 86 -29.30 -7.81 12.30
C ILE A 86 -28.39 -7.24 11.20
N CYS A 87 -27.28 -6.65 11.62
CA CYS A 87 -26.20 -6.25 10.73
C CYS A 87 -25.21 -7.41 10.59
N PHE A 88 -25.21 -8.03 9.42
CA PHE A 88 -24.40 -9.22 9.15
C PHE A 88 -24.10 -9.34 7.65
N PRO A 89 -22.84 -9.57 7.24
CA PRO A 89 -22.38 -9.38 5.85
C PRO A 89 -22.91 -10.42 4.85
N ASP A 90 -23.44 -11.56 5.31
CA ASP A 90 -23.77 -12.70 4.45
C ASP A 90 -25.05 -13.42 4.90
N LEU A 91 -25.84 -13.94 3.96
CA LEU A 91 -27.04 -14.71 4.29
C LEU A 91 -26.74 -15.96 5.14
N LYS A 92 -25.56 -16.57 4.93
CA LYS A 92 -25.05 -17.71 5.70
C LYS A 92 -24.23 -17.20 6.89
N LEU A 93 -24.72 -17.47 8.09
CA LEU A 93 -24.08 -17.12 9.35
C LEU A 93 -22.69 -17.73 9.51
N ASN A 94 -22.42 -18.89 8.92
CA ASN A 94 -21.13 -19.55 9.06
C ASN A 94 -20.00 -18.91 8.24
N ASN A 95 -20.32 -17.97 7.35
CA ASN A 95 -19.29 -17.26 6.58
C ASN A 95 -18.53 -16.22 7.43
N ALA A 96 -19.10 -15.74 8.53
CA ALA A 96 -18.49 -14.69 9.37
C ALA A 96 -18.84 -14.81 10.87
N SER A 97 -19.24 -16.00 11.33
CA SER A 97 -19.54 -16.22 12.75
C SER A 97 -19.24 -17.64 13.23
N THR A 98 -19.22 -17.82 14.55
CA THR A 98 -19.01 -19.12 15.22
C THR A 98 -20.27 -20.02 15.25
N ILE A 99 -21.23 -19.81 14.35
CA ILE A 99 -22.52 -20.51 14.38
C ILE A 99 -22.37 -22.04 14.27
N GLU A 100 -21.33 -22.52 13.57
CA GLU A 100 -21.07 -23.96 13.40
C GLU A 100 -20.74 -24.63 14.73
N ASP A 101 -20.04 -23.92 15.64
CA ASP A 101 -19.69 -24.43 16.97
C ASP A 101 -20.90 -24.48 17.90
N VAL A 102 -21.81 -23.52 17.76
CA VAL A 102 -23.01 -23.40 18.60
C VAL A 102 -24.14 -24.31 18.13
N PHE A 103 -24.27 -24.50 16.81
CA PHE A 103 -25.31 -25.31 16.17
C PHE A 103 -24.72 -26.34 15.19
N PRO A 104 -23.93 -27.33 15.62
CA PRO A 104 -23.18 -28.22 14.72
C PRO A 104 -24.05 -29.04 13.74
N ASN A 105 -25.33 -29.24 14.07
CA ASN A 105 -26.30 -29.94 13.21
C ASN A 105 -27.35 -29.00 12.59
N GLY A 106 -27.07 -27.69 12.56
CA GLY A 106 -28.00 -26.64 12.12
C GLY A 106 -27.99 -26.34 10.62
N GLN A 107 -27.14 -27.02 9.86
CA GLN A 107 -27.00 -26.78 8.43
C GLN A 107 -28.28 -27.15 7.66
N LYS A 108 -28.68 -26.29 6.73
CA LYS A 108 -29.80 -26.52 5.81
C LYS A 108 -29.43 -26.16 4.38
N SER A 109 -30.31 -26.52 3.45
CA SER A 109 -30.19 -26.13 2.05
C SER A 109 -31.46 -25.41 1.59
N TYR A 110 -31.27 -24.26 0.95
CA TYR A 110 -32.32 -23.44 0.37
C TYR A 110 -31.97 -23.02 -1.06
N GLN A 111 -32.99 -22.65 -1.83
CA GLN A 111 -32.80 -22.00 -3.13
C GLN A 111 -32.61 -20.50 -2.91
N VAL A 112 -31.40 -20.00 -3.14
CA VAL A 112 -31.11 -18.57 -3.09
C VAL A 112 -30.91 -18.11 -4.52
N ASN A 113 -31.82 -17.28 -5.02
CA ASN A 113 -31.83 -16.83 -6.43
C ASN A 113 -31.75 -18.00 -7.44
N GLY A 114 -32.44 -19.10 -7.14
CA GLY A 114 -32.46 -20.31 -7.98
C GLY A 114 -31.24 -21.23 -7.84
N VAL A 115 -30.27 -20.88 -6.99
CA VAL A 115 -29.08 -21.70 -6.72
C VAL A 115 -29.24 -22.47 -5.39
N PRO A 116 -29.11 -23.81 -5.39
CA PRO A 116 -29.08 -24.60 -4.16
C PRO A 116 -27.88 -24.20 -3.32
N THR A 117 -28.15 -23.58 -2.18
CA THR A 117 -27.13 -23.05 -1.27
C THR A 117 -27.25 -23.77 0.06
N GLN A 118 -26.14 -24.29 0.58
CA GLN A 118 -26.07 -25.02 1.85
C GLN A 118 -25.29 -24.20 2.89
N GLY A 119 -25.77 -24.17 4.13
CA GLY A 119 -25.15 -23.40 5.22
C GLY A 119 -26.06 -23.23 6.42
N TRP A 120 -25.67 -22.33 7.32
CA TRP A 120 -26.49 -21.91 8.46
C TRP A 120 -27.15 -20.59 8.14
N PHE A 121 -28.47 -20.58 7.96
CA PHE A 121 -29.16 -19.39 7.49
C PHE A 121 -29.73 -18.58 8.64
N THR A 122 -29.75 -17.26 8.48
CA THR A 122 -30.36 -16.32 9.45
C THR A 122 -31.82 -16.63 9.74
N ILE A 123 -32.58 -17.12 8.74
CA ILE A 123 -33.99 -17.49 8.86
C ILE A 123 -34.26 -18.74 9.74
N ASP A 124 -33.22 -19.49 10.11
CA ASP A 124 -33.36 -20.73 10.88
C ASP A 124 -33.21 -20.54 12.38
N VAL A 125 -32.69 -19.40 12.80
CA VAL A 125 -32.35 -19.06 14.17
C VAL A 125 -33.08 -17.79 14.60
N SER A 126 -33.58 -17.75 15.83
CA SER A 126 -34.15 -16.52 16.40
C SER A 126 -33.06 -15.57 16.88
N LEU A 127 -33.37 -14.29 17.08
CA LEU A 127 -32.41 -13.34 17.66
C LEU A 127 -31.87 -13.82 19.01
N LYS A 128 -32.73 -14.44 19.83
CA LYS A 128 -32.34 -15.00 21.13
C LYS A 128 -31.30 -16.12 21.00
N ASP A 129 -31.42 -16.94 19.96
CA ASP A 129 -30.50 -18.05 19.69
C ASP A 129 -29.08 -17.55 19.34
N LEU A 130 -28.97 -16.33 18.79
CA LEU A 130 -27.70 -15.70 18.42
C LEU A 130 -26.91 -15.14 19.61
N SER A 131 -27.45 -15.18 20.83
CA SER A 131 -26.79 -14.60 22.02
C SER A 131 -25.41 -15.17 22.35
N ASN A 132 -25.10 -16.39 21.90
CA ASN A 132 -23.79 -17.04 22.08
C ASN A 132 -23.03 -17.23 20.76
N VAL A 133 -23.47 -16.58 19.68
CA VAL A 133 -22.84 -16.62 18.36
C VAL A 133 -22.04 -15.35 18.19
N TYR A 134 -20.75 -15.48 17.89
CA TYR A 134 -19.84 -14.36 17.81
C TYR A 134 -19.30 -14.16 16.41
N LEU A 135 -19.09 -12.91 16.04
CA LEU A 135 -18.49 -12.51 14.78
C LEU A 135 -17.01 -12.92 14.73
N ILE A 136 -16.60 -13.44 13.59
CA ILE A 136 -15.20 -13.75 13.23
C ILE A 136 -14.91 -13.16 11.85
N ARG A 137 -13.64 -13.15 11.44
CA ARG A 137 -13.26 -12.72 10.09
C ARG A 137 -14.04 -13.51 9.02
N GLY A 138 -14.63 -12.80 8.06
CA GLY A 138 -15.26 -13.43 6.89
C GLY A 138 -14.30 -13.64 5.72
N ILE A 139 -13.15 -12.96 5.73
CA ILE A 139 -12.10 -13.07 4.73
C ILE A 139 -10.89 -13.73 5.38
N LEU A 140 -10.56 -14.94 4.95
CA LEU A 140 -9.53 -15.76 5.60
C LEU A 140 -8.10 -15.23 5.41
N SER A 141 -7.86 -14.34 4.45
CA SER A 141 -6.58 -13.63 4.32
C SER A 141 -6.39 -12.53 5.37
N ARG A 142 -7.46 -12.08 6.05
CA ARG A 142 -7.38 -11.13 7.16
C ARG A 142 -6.97 -11.84 8.47
N SER A 143 -6.45 -11.07 9.41
CA SER A 143 -5.90 -11.59 10.68
C SER A 143 -6.95 -12.32 11.54
N GLU A 144 -6.66 -13.55 12.00
CA GLU A 144 -7.47 -14.27 13.01
C GLU A 144 -7.33 -13.67 14.39
N LYS A 145 -6.37 -12.78 14.61
CA LYS A 145 -6.01 -12.38 15.97
C LYS A 145 -7.15 -11.64 16.67
N PHE A 146 -8.12 -11.15 15.90
CA PHE A 146 -9.36 -10.56 16.40
C PHE A 146 -10.51 -11.57 16.57
N ASP A 147 -10.40 -12.79 16.04
CA ASP A 147 -11.37 -13.88 16.19
C ASP A 147 -11.34 -14.40 17.63
N GLY A 148 -12.49 -14.42 18.30
CA GLY A 148 -12.59 -14.85 19.71
C GLY A 148 -12.78 -13.71 20.73
N ASN A 149 -12.84 -12.45 20.28
CA ASN A 149 -13.14 -11.28 21.12
C ASN A 149 -14.61 -11.19 21.57
N VAL A 150 -15.39 -12.27 21.38
CA VAL A 150 -16.78 -12.37 21.84
C VAL A 150 -17.64 -11.23 21.27
N PHE A 151 -17.36 -10.79 20.04
CA PHE A 151 -18.13 -9.74 19.36
C PHE A 151 -19.53 -10.27 19.01
N SER A 152 -20.55 -9.79 19.72
CA SER A 152 -21.94 -10.17 19.45
C SER A 152 -22.44 -9.62 18.12
N ILE A 153 -23.34 -10.35 17.47
CA ILE A 153 -24.08 -9.85 16.30
C ILE A 153 -25.03 -8.74 16.76
N LEU A 154 -24.92 -7.56 16.14
CA LEU A 154 -25.70 -6.38 16.50
C LEU A 154 -26.99 -6.29 15.69
N THR A 155 -28.07 -5.82 16.33
CA THR A 155 -29.28 -5.39 15.61
C THR A 155 -29.10 -4.01 14.97
N VAL A 156 -29.98 -3.67 14.02
CA VAL A 156 -30.02 -2.32 13.41
C VAL A 156 -30.23 -1.24 14.50
N GLU A 157 -31.06 -1.53 15.51
CA GLU A 157 -31.27 -0.66 16.65
C GLU A 157 -30.03 -0.55 17.56
N ASP A 158 -29.29 -1.65 17.77
CA ASP A 158 -28.05 -1.64 18.56
C ASP A 158 -27.01 -0.72 17.93
N VAL A 159 -26.82 -0.78 16.61
CA VAL A 159 -25.86 0.09 15.92
C VAL A 159 -26.20 1.56 16.12
N THR A 160 -27.49 1.91 15.98
CA THR A 160 -27.98 3.29 16.14
C THR A 160 -27.83 3.78 17.59
N THR A 161 -28.17 2.94 18.56
CA THR A 161 -28.14 3.32 19.98
C THR A 161 -26.72 3.43 20.53
N GLN A 162 -25.83 2.51 20.13
CA GLN A 162 -24.44 2.46 20.60
C GLN A 162 -23.56 3.47 19.88
N PHE A 163 -23.66 3.58 18.55
CA PHE A 163 -22.73 4.38 17.74
C PHE A 163 -23.29 5.70 17.27
N LYS A 164 -24.62 5.85 17.17
CA LYS A 164 -25.28 7.09 16.71
C LYS A 164 -24.64 7.63 15.42
N PRO A 165 -24.67 6.85 14.32
CA PRO A 165 -24.12 7.30 13.04
C PRO A 165 -24.79 8.59 12.60
N GLU A 166 -24.03 9.44 11.89
CA GLU A 166 -24.58 10.63 11.26
C GLU A 166 -25.43 10.26 10.04
N PHE A 167 -24.92 9.33 9.23
CA PHE A 167 -25.69 8.66 8.18
C PHE A 167 -25.67 7.15 8.39
N PHE A 168 -26.83 6.52 8.33
CA PHE A 168 -26.96 5.07 8.39
C PHE A 168 -27.44 4.50 7.06
N TRP A 169 -26.63 3.60 6.50
CA TRP A 169 -26.89 2.94 5.23
C TRP A 169 -27.28 1.48 5.46
N LEU A 170 -28.51 1.13 5.06
CA LEU A 170 -29.03 -0.24 5.17
C LEU A 170 -29.09 -0.90 3.80
N ASN A 171 -28.36 -2.00 3.63
CA ASN A 171 -28.35 -2.77 2.40
C ASN A 171 -29.23 -4.03 2.51
N VAL A 172 -30.14 -4.21 1.55
CA VAL A 172 -31.05 -5.35 1.46
C VAL A 172 -30.63 -6.23 0.27
N GLN A 173 -29.91 -7.31 0.56
CA GLN A 173 -29.30 -8.16 -0.47
C GLN A 173 -30.26 -9.17 -1.12
N HIS A 174 -31.28 -9.63 -0.38
CA HIS A 174 -32.06 -10.83 -0.74
C HIS A 174 -33.58 -10.73 -0.42
N ASP A 175 -34.27 -9.64 -0.78
CA ASP A 175 -35.70 -9.43 -0.44
C ASP A 175 -36.60 -10.57 -0.97
N GLU A 176 -36.36 -11.06 -2.18
CA GLU A 176 -37.11 -12.17 -2.76
C GLU A 176 -36.97 -13.45 -1.94
N PHE A 177 -35.75 -13.78 -1.52
CA PHE A 177 -35.50 -14.94 -0.65
C PHE A 177 -36.28 -14.83 0.66
N TYR A 178 -36.23 -13.68 1.34
CA TYR A 178 -36.98 -13.49 2.59
C TYR A 178 -38.50 -13.60 2.39
N ALA A 179 -39.02 -13.08 1.27
CA ALA A 179 -40.43 -13.22 0.93
C ALA A 179 -40.88 -14.68 0.79
N GLN A 180 -40.03 -15.55 0.21
CA GLN A 180 -40.31 -16.99 0.11
C GLN A 180 -40.40 -17.69 1.48
N GLN A 181 -39.77 -17.10 2.51
CA GLN A 181 -39.75 -17.61 3.88
C GLN A 181 -40.82 -16.94 4.78
N ASN A 182 -41.78 -16.22 4.17
CA ASN A 182 -42.80 -15.44 4.87
C ASN A 182 -42.25 -14.31 5.77
N LEU A 183 -41.03 -13.86 5.51
CA LEU A 183 -40.43 -12.67 6.11
C LEU A 183 -40.52 -11.48 5.14
N SER A 184 -40.41 -10.25 5.65
CA SER A 184 -40.60 -9.06 4.83
C SER A 184 -39.64 -7.94 5.24
N MET A 185 -38.63 -7.71 4.39
CA MET A 185 -37.65 -6.63 4.56
C MET A 185 -38.32 -5.26 4.56
N SER A 186 -39.25 -5.02 3.63
CA SER A 186 -40.02 -3.77 3.59
C SER A 186 -40.82 -3.50 4.87
N ARG A 187 -41.48 -4.50 5.46
CA ARG A 187 -42.17 -4.33 6.75
C ARG A 187 -41.20 -4.06 7.89
N PHE A 188 -40.08 -4.77 7.93
CA PHE A 188 -39.02 -4.54 8.92
C PHE A 188 -38.51 -3.10 8.84
N LEU A 189 -38.10 -2.63 7.65
CA LEU A 189 -37.55 -1.29 7.44
C LEU A 189 -38.54 -0.17 7.83
N ILE A 190 -39.82 -0.31 7.49
CA ILE A 190 -40.87 0.66 7.89
C ILE A 190 -41.08 0.67 9.41
N SER A 191 -40.92 -0.48 10.06
CA SER A 191 -41.00 -0.57 11.52
C SER A 191 -39.76 0.07 12.16
N ALA A 192 -38.58 -0.31 11.71
CA ALA A 192 -37.29 0.20 12.19
C ALA A 192 -37.18 1.72 12.02
N SER A 193 -37.70 2.29 10.91
CA SER A 193 -37.67 3.74 10.65
C SER A 193 -38.48 4.59 11.64
N ARG A 194 -39.23 3.97 12.55
CA ARG A 194 -39.93 4.68 13.64
C ARG A 194 -39.02 5.00 14.82
N THR A 195 -37.93 4.26 14.95
CA THR A 195 -36.97 4.33 16.06
C THR A 195 -35.54 4.60 15.61
N VAL A 196 -35.24 4.33 14.34
CA VAL A 196 -33.92 4.47 13.72
C VAL A 196 -34.01 5.49 12.59
N SER A 197 -33.03 6.41 12.53
CA SER A 197 -32.83 7.24 11.34
C SER A 197 -32.16 6.40 10.27
N ILE A 198 -32.80 6.30 9.10
CA ILE A 198 -32.27 5.56 7.95
C ILE A 198 -32.12 6.58 6.84
N ASP A 199 -30.88 6.80 6.42
CA ASP A 199 -30.52 7.83 5.44
C ASP A 199 -30.42 7.25 4.03
N TYR A 200 -29.94 6.01 3.92
CA TYR A 200 -29.80 5.29 2.67
C TYR A 200 -30.34 3.87 2.76
N ILE A 201 -31.03 3.43 1.70
CA ILE A 201 -31.43 2.04 1.51
C ILE A 201 -30.98 1.59 0.13
N SER A 202 -30.17 0.54 0.08
CA SER A 202 -29.77 -0.10 -1.17
C SER A 202 -30.31 -1.51 -1.31
N SER A 203 -30.45 -1.96 -2.56
CA SER A 203 -30.78 -3.34 -2.89
C SER A 203 -30.40 -3.63 -4.34
N PRO A 204 -30.00 -4.87 -4.66
CA PRO A 204 -29.81 -5.30 -6.04
C PRO A 204 -31.12 -5.74 -6.71
N GLU A 205 -32.26 -5.77 -6.00
CA GLU A 205 -33.54 -6.27 -6.54
C GLU A 205 -34.50 -5.13 -6.93
N VAL A 206 -34.92 -5.08 -8.20
CA VAL A 206 -35.80 -4.02 -8.71
C VAL A 206 -37.19 -4.08 -8.06
N ASN A 207 -37.72 -5.29 -7.84
CA ASN A 207 -39.04 -5.45 -7.23
C ASN A 207 -39.08 -5.01 -5.75
N PHE A 208 -37.95 -5.02 -5.05
CA PHE A 208 -37.88 -4.49 -3.69
C PHE A 208 -38.26 -3.00 -3.65
N PHE A 209 -37.70 -2.19 -4.55
CA PHE A 209 -38.02 -0.76 -4.65
C PHE A 209 -39.50 -0.52 -4.97
N LYS A 210 -40.10 -1.35 -5.85
CA LYS A 210 -41.54 -1.28 -6.15
C LYS A 210 -42.41 -1.54 -4.93
N LYS A 211 -42.02 -2.48 -4.06
CA LYS A 211 -42.77 -2.82 -2.82
C LYS A 211 -42.70 -1.70 -1.78
N ILE A 212 -41.56 -1.03 -1.67
CA ILE A 212 -41.30 -0.03 -0.63
C ILE A 212 -41.55 1.42 -1.08
N ALA A 213 -41.75 1.64 -2.39
CA ALA A 213 -42.09 2.95 -2.95
C ALA A 213 -43.27 3.61 -2.23
N GLY A 214 -43.12 4.88 -1.89
CA GLY A 214 -44.15 5.69 -1.22
C GLY A 214 -44.50 5.27 0.22
N ARG A 215 -43.75 4.31 0.80
CA ARG A 215 -43.94 3.89 2.20
C ARG A 215 -43.23 4.79 3.20
N PHE A 216 -42.20 5.52 2.76
CA PHE A 216 -41.54 6.55 3.53
C PHE A 216 -42.14 7.93 3.23
N GLY A 217 -42.07 8.83 4.21
CA GLY A 217 -42.53 10.22 4.05
C GLY A 217 -41.67 11.03 3.07
N ARG A 218 -41.98 12.31 2.92
CA ARG A 218 -41.27 13.24 2.02
C ARG A 218 -39.76 13.36 2.30
N HIS A 219 -39.35 13.06 3.53
CA HIS A 219 -37.96 13.06 3.99
C HIS A 219 -37.50 11.64 4.31
N GLY A 220 -37.87 10.68 3.45
CA GLY A 220 -37.44 9.29 3.54
C GLY A 220 -36.00 9.08 3.07
N PRO A 221 -35.48 7.85 3.21
CA PRO A 221 -34.13 7.50 2.79
C PRO A 221 -33.93 7.66 1.28
N VAL A 222 -32.68 7.89 0.89
CA VAL A 222 -32.22 7.81 -0.50
C VAL A 222 -32.21 6.34 -0.93
N PHE A 223 -32.87 6.04 -2.05
CA PHE A 223 -32.88 4.71 -2.63
C PHE A 223 -31.76 4.53 -3.63
N VAL A 224 -30.92 3.50 -3.44
CA VAL A 224 -29.74 3.25 -4.27
C VAL A 224 -29.80 1.85 -4.87
N PHE A 225 -29.86 1.76 -6.20
CA PHE A 225 -29.89 0.45 -6.87
C PHE A 225 -28.48 -0.13 -6.97
N GLN A 226 -28.27 -1.31 -6.41
CA GLN A 226 -26.97 -1.98 -6.40
C GLN A 226 -26.79 -2.86 -7.64
N PHE A 227 -25.74 -2.61 -8.41
CA PHE A 227 -25.32 -3.49 -9.49
C PHE A 227 -24.37 -4.55 -8.96
N LEU A 228 -24.52 -5.81 -9.42
CA LEU A 228 -23.60 -6.91 -9.14
C LEU A 228 -22.66 -7.10 -10.35
N GLY A 229 -22.24 -8.33 -10.68
CA GLY A 229 -21.48 -8.59 -11.89
C GLY A 229 -22.26 -8.23 -13.16
N LYS A 230 -21.59 -7.75 -14.20
CA LYS A 230 -22.22 -7.30 -15.47
C LYS A 230 -23.13 -8.38 -16.07
N GLU A 231 -22.68 -9.62 -16.02
CA GLU A 231 -23.38 -10.80 -16.55
C GLU A 231 -24.33 -11.47 -15.55
N ASP A 232 -24.35 -11.01 -14.29
CA ASP A 232 -25.29 -11.52 -13.30
C ASP A 232 -26.70 -11.05 -13.65
N PHE A 233 -27.69 -11.90 -13.35
CA PHE A 233 -29.09 -11.59 -13.59
C PHE A 233 -29.71 -10.92 -12.37
N GLU A 234 -30.45 -9.85 -12.61
CA GLU A 234 -31.37 -9.33 -11.61
C GLU A 234 -32.61 -10.25 -11.57
N PRO A 235 -32.96 -10.78 -10.39
CA PRO A 235 -33.87 -11.93 -10.29
C PRO A 235 -35.31 -11.60 -10.71
N THR A 236 -35.74 -10.33 -10.64
CA THR A 236 -37.15 -9.97 -10.82
C THR A 236 -37.49 -9.49 -12.24
N THR A 237 -36.50 -9.04 -12.99
CA THR A 237 -36.61 -8.57 -14.37
C THR A 237 -36.07 -9.57 -15.38
N ASN A 238 -35.32 -10.57 -14.93
CA ASN A 238 -34.65 -11.56 -15.78
C ASN A 238 -33.77 -10.91 -16.86
N GLN A 239 -33.18 -9.76 -16.54
CA GLN A 239 -32.19 -9.05 -17.34
C GLN A 239 -30.85 -9.08 -16.61
N THR A 240 -29.76 -9.01 -17.36
CA THR A 240 -28.44 -8.81 -16.78
C THR A 240 -28.31 -7.41 -16.20
N TYR A 241 -27.45 -7.23 -15.20
CA TYR A 241 -27.16 -5.90 -14.65
C TYR A 241 -26.59 -4.94 -15.71
N ASP A 242 -25.78 -5.42 -16.66
CA ASP A 242 -25.30 -4.62 -17.78
C ASP A 242 -26.45 -4.13 -18.69
N SER A 243 -27.42 -5.00 -18.98
CA SER A 243 -28.62 -4.62 -19.74
C SER A 243 -29.44 -3.56 -19.01
N ILE A 244 -29.58 -3.64 -17.68
CA ILE A 244 -30.28 -2.64 -16.88
C ILE A 244 -29.51 -1.31 -16.88
N LEU A 245 -28.18 -1.37 -16.75
CA LEU A 245 -27.29 -0.20 -16.73
C LEU A 245 -27.43 0.64 -18.00
N SER A 246 -27.63 0.00 -19.15
CA SER A 246 -27.84 0.69 -20.43
C SER A 246 -29.10 1.57 -20.48
N ASN A 247 -30.02 1.42 -19.50
CA ASN A 247 -31.24 2.20 -19.38
C ASN A 247 -31.34 2.93 -18.02
N LEU A 248 -30.45 3.88 -17.79
CA LEU A 248 -30.44 4.70 -16.56
C LEU A 248 -31.75 5.47 -16.33
N THR A 249 -32.51 5.80 -17.39
CA THR A 249 -33.83 6.41 -17.23
C THR A 249 -34.85 5.48 -16.58
N PHE A 250 -34.76 4.16 -16.84
CA PHE A 250 -35.55 3.16 -16.14
C PHE A 250 -35.14 3.07 -14.67
N VAL A 251 -33.84 3.02 -14.36
CA VAL A 251 -33.33 3.01 -12.98
C VAL A 251 -33.83 4.22 -12.19
N LYS A 252 -33.81 5.41 -12.82
CA LYS A 252 -34.29 6.66 -12.21
C LYS A 252 -35.78 6.64 -11.82
N THR A 253 -36.58 5.71 -12.35
CA THR A 253 -37.99 5.60 -11.96
C THR A 253 -38.20 5.08 -10.54
N PHE A 254 -37.20 4.43 -9.94
CA PHE A 254 -37.31 3.81 -8.61
C PHE A 254 -36.13 4.07 -7.67
N ALA A 255 -34.98 4.53 -8.19
CA ALA A 255 -33.80 4.87 -7.40
C ALA A 255 -33.35 6.33 -7.64
N SER A 256 -32.67 6.89 -6.64
CA SER A 256 -32.02 8.21 -6.69
C SER A 256 -30.52 8.12 -6.91
N GLY A 257 -29.92 6.95 -6.65
CA GLY A 257 -28.53 6.66 -7.00
C GLY A 257 -28.32 5.21 -7.42
N ILE A 258 -27.10 4.92 -7.84
CA ILE A 258 -26.61 3.58 -8.18
C ILE A 258 -25.37 3.26 -7.35
N LEU A 259 -25.21 2.01 -6.95
CA LEU A 259 -23.99 1.48 -6.34
C LEU A 259 -23.38 0.45 -7.29
N VAL A 260 -22.18 0.69 -7.79
CA VAL A 260 -21.53 -0.16 -8.79
C VAL A 260 -20.15 -0.64 -8.33
N PRO A 261 -19.72 -1.86 -8.71
CA PRO A 261 -18.32 -2.25 -8.55
C PRO A 261 -17.37 -1.32 -9.32
N LYS A 262 -16.16 -1.08 -8.79
CA LYS A 262 -15.11 -0.26 -9.45
C LYS A 262 -14.93 -0.55 -10.95
N SER A 263 -15.01 -1.83 -11.34
CA SER A 263 -14.83 -2.30 -12.73
C SER A 263 -15.89 -1.82 -13.73
N TYR A 264 -17.00 -1.23 -13.27
CA TYR A 264 -17.97 -0.59 -14.17
C TYR A 264 -17.48 0.77 -14.70
N ILE A 265 -16.54 1.40 -13.98
CA ILE A 265 -16.03 2.73 -14.31
C ILE A 265 -14.59 2.62 -14.81
N LEU A 266 -13.73 1.94 -14.06
CA LEU A 266 -12.32 1.72 -14.37
C LEU A 266 -12.04 0.21 -14.33
N GLU A 267 -12.10 -0.42 -15.49
CA GLU A 267 -11.87 -1.86 -15.64
C GLU A 267 -10.39 -2.15 -15.90
N PRO A 268 -9.75 -3.06 -15.15
CA PRO A 268 -8.43 -3.55 -15.51
C PRO A 268 -8.51 -4.53 -16.69
N ASP A 269 -7.48 -4.54 -17.54
CA ASP A 269 -7.25 -5.59 -18.54
C ASP A 269 -6.85 -6.92 -17.87
N ASP A 270 -6.74 -8.00 -18.67
CA ASP A 270 -6.32 -9.33 -18.20
C ASP A 270 -4.94 -9.35 -17.51
N LYS A 271 -4.17 -8.26 -17.63
CA LYS A 271 -2.84 -8.08 -17.04
C LYS A 271 -2.86 -7.07 -15.88
N GLN A 272 -4.03 -6.72 -15.35
CA GLN A 272 -4.21 -5.80 -14.22
C GLN A 272 -3.77 -4.35 -14.50
N TYR A 273 -3.88 -3.88 -15.75
CA TYR A 273 -3.70 -2.46 -16.10
C TYR A 273 -5.01 -1.80 -16.46
N LEU A 274 -5.22 -0.56 -16.03
CA LEU A 274 -6.46 0.17 -16.25
C LEU A 274 -6.71 0.45 -17.73
N LEU A 275 -7.93 0.17 -18.17
CA LEU A 275 -8.50 0.68 -19.41
C LEU A 275 -8.98 2.13 -19.21
N PRO A 276 -9.20 2.89 -20.30
CA PRO A 276 -9.81 4.22 -20.20
C PRO A 276 -11.17 4.16 -19.47
N PRO A 277 -11.50 5.17 -18.65
CA PRO A 277 -12.75 5.19 -17.90
C PRO A 277 -13.97 5.17 -18.82
N THR A 278 -15.04 4.52 -18.38
CA THR A 278 -16.35 4.55 -19.05
C THR A 278 -17.04 5.91 -18.85
N SER A 279 -18.10 6.18 -19.62
CA SER A 279 -18.94 7.37 -19.45
C SER A 279 -19.99 7.25 -18.35
N LEU A 280 -19.98 6.14 -17.59
CA LEU A 280 -21.07 5.79 -16.67
C LEU A 280 -21.36 6.90 -15.66
N VAL A 281 -20.33 7.51 -15.08
CA VAL A 281 -20.51 8.55 -14.05
C VAL A 281 -21.24 9.75 -14.64
N GLN A 282 -20.77 10.26 -15.78
CA GLN A 282 -21.39 11.41 -16.44
C GLN A 282 -22.80 11.10 -16.95
N ASP A 283 -23.03 9.89 -17.49
CA ASP A 283 -24.34 9.48 -17.99
C ASP A 283 -25.36 9.32 -16.85
N ALA A 284 -24.94 8.78 -15.70
CA ALA A 284 -25.75 8.69 -14.48
C ALA A 284 -26.07 10.08 -13.92
N HIS A 285 -25.08 10.96 -13.80
CA HIS A 285 -25.28 12.34 -13.36
C HIS A 285 -26.25 13.10 -14.28
N LYS A 286 -26.12 12.92 -15.60
CA LYS A 286 -27.04 13.49 -16.58
C LYS A 286 -28.47 12.95 -16.44
N ALA A 287 -28.63 11.70 -16.03
CA ALA A 287 -29.92 11.10 -15.68
C ALA A 287 -30.41 11.52 -14.27
N GLY A 288 -29.62 12.29 -13.52
CA GLY A 288 -29.92 12.73 -12.16
C GLY A 288 -29.77 11.61 -11.13
N LEU A 289 -28.87 10.65 -11.36
CA LEU A 289 -28.54 9.57 -10.44
C LEU A 289 -27.18 9.82 -9.78
N GLU A 290 -27.11 9.72 -8.47
CA GLU A 290 -25.84 9.66 -7.73
C GLU A 290 -25.13 8.34 -8.03
N VAL A 291 -23.80 8.33 -8.03
CA VAL A 291 -22.96 7.16 -8.30
C VAL A 291 -22.08 6.87 -7.10
N TYR A 292 -22.36 5.75 -6.44
CA TYR A 292 -21.55 5.18 -5.38
C TYR A 292 -20.75 4.01 -5.91
N VAL A 293 -19.55 3.81 -5.39
CA VAL A 293 -18.64 2.77 -5.91
C VAL A 293 -18.18 1.83 -4.80
N SER A 294 -18.26 0.52 -5.04
CA SER A 294 -17.85 -0.53 -4.11
C SER A 294 -16.57 -1.25 -4.54
N GLY A 295 -15.95 -1.94 -3.59
CA GLY A 295 -14.79 -2.79 -3.80
C GLY A 295 -13.45 -2.16 -3.40
N PHE A 296 -13.47 -1.05 -2.65
CA PHE A 296 -12.25 -0.45 -2.14
C PHE A 296 -11.74 -1.22 -0.91
N SER A 297 -10.55 -1.78 -1.04
CA SER A 297 -9.86 -2.53 0.00
C SER A 297 -8.36 -2.30 -0.16
N ASN A 298 -7.65 -2.09 0.94
CA ASN A 298 -6.20 -1.85 0.90
C ASN A 298 -5.39 -3.16 0.85
N ASP A 299 -6.00 -4.27 1.24
CA ASP A 299 -5.38 -5.59 1.44
C ASP A 299 -5.60 -6.55 0.26
N ILE A 300 -5.64 -5.99 -0.95
CA ILE A 300 -5.78 -6.72 -2.22
C ILE A 300 -4.80 -6.20 -3.26
N ASP A 301 -4.53 -7.01 -4.29
CA ASP A 301 -3.84 -6.53 -5.49
C ASP A 301 -4.73 -5.56 -6.26
N ILE A 302 -4.31 -4.30 -6.31
CA ILE A 302 -4.92 -3.25 -7.14
C ILE A 302 -4.17 -3.11 -8.46
N ALA A 303 -4.78 -2.42 -9.43
CA ALA A 303 -4.19 -2.25 -10.76
C ALA A 303 -2.76 -1.69 -10.70
N HIS A 304 -1.89 -2.18 -11.57
CA HIS A 304 -0.46 -1.82 -11.58
C HIS A 304 -0.23 -0.31 -11.81
N ASP A 305 -1.17 0.39 -12.44
CA ASP A 305 -1.16 1.84 -12.63
C ASP A 305 -1.10 2.64 -11.31
N TYR A 306 -1.54 2.03 -10.20
CA TYR A 306 -1.50 2.65 -8.88
C TYR A 306 -0.23 2.34 -8.10
N SER A 307 0.67 1.49 -8.60
CA SER A 307 1.90 1.10 -7.88
C SER A 307 1.62 0.63 -6.44
N SER A 308 0.55 -0.14 -6.25
CA SER A 308 0.06 -0.62 -4.94
C SER A 308 -0.31 0.48 -3.93
N ASP A 309 -0.51 1.73 -4.35
CA ASP A 309 -0.90 2.84 -3.49
C ASP A 309 -2.44 3.02 -3.46
N PRO A 310 -3.12 2.66 -2.36
CA PRO A 310 -4.59 2.71 -2.30
C PRO A 310 -5.13 4.13 -2.39
N VAL A 311 -4.46 5.15 -1.87
CA VAL A 311 -4.90 6.54 -2.01
C VAL A 311 -4.92 6.98 -3.49
N SER A 312 -3.97 6.49 -4.30
CA SER A 312 -4.01 6.74 -5.76
C SER A 312 -5.24 6.10 -6.41
N GLU A 313 -5.64 4.92 -5.94
CA GLU A 313 -6.88 4.29 -6.38
C GLU A 313 -8.10 5.16 -6.03
N TYR A 314 -8.29 5.56 -4.77
CA TYR A 314 -9.44 6.41 -4.39
C TYR A 314 -9.50 7.69 -5.23
N LEU A 315 -8.38 8.40 -5.36
CA LEU A 315 -8.30 9.65 -6.14
C LEU A 315 -8.68 9.46 -7.61
N SER A 316 -8.45 8.27 -8.19
CA SER A 316 -8.85 7.98 -9.57
C SER A 316 -10.37 7.98 -9.79
N PHE A 317 -11.17 7.80 -8.72
CA PHE A 317 -12.63 7.83 -8.78
C PHE A 317 -13.23 9.17 -8.31
N VAL A 318 -12.52 9.91 -7.46
CA VAL A 318 -13.05 11.16 -6.86
C VAL A 318 -12.43 12.44 -7.39
N ASP A 319 -11.20 12.40 -7.91
CA ASP A 319 -10.42 13.58 -8.31
C ASP A 319 -9.43 13.27 -9.45
N ASN A 320 -9.93 12.67 -10.53
CA ASN A 320 -9.11 12.38 -11.73
C ASN A 320 -9.13 13.52 -12.78
N GLY A 321 -9.87 14.59 -12.51
CA GLY A 321 -10.05 15.74 -13.39
C GLY A 321 -11.18 15.63 -14.43
N ASN A 322 -11.81 14.46 -14.58
CA ASN A 322 -12.88 14.19 -15.57
C ASN A 322 -14.26 13.93 -14.94
N PHE A 323 -14.29 13.37 -13.73
CA PHE A 323 -15.50 13.17 -12.94
C PHE A 323 -15.17 13.01 -11.45
N SER A 324 -16.20 13.08 -10.61
CA SER A 324 -16.15 12.63 -9.21
C SER A 324 -17.36 11.74 -8.95
N VAL A 325 -17.14 10.53 -8.45
CA VAL A 325 -18.26 9.71 -7.93
C VAL A 325 -18.82 10.33 -6.65
N ASP A 326 -20.09 10.12 -6.35
CA ASP A 326 -20.80 10.71 -5.21
C ASP A 326 -20.49 10.01 -3.88
N GLY A 327 -19.85 8.84 -3.90
CA GLY A 327 -19.29 8.23 -2.71
C GLY A 327 -18.57 6.91 -2.95
N VAL A 328 -17.83 6.47 -1.94
CA VAL A 328 -17.01 5.25 -1.97
C VAL A 328 -17.35 4.36 -0.78
N LEU A 329 -17.71 3.12 -1.07
CA LEU A 329 -17.92 2.05 -0.10
C LEU A 329 -16.60 1.29 0.10
N SER A 330 -16.07 1.40 1.32
CA SER A 330 -14.72 0.96 1.65
C SER A 330 -14.67 0.13 2.93
N ASP A 331 -13.79 -0.87 2.91
CA ASP A 331 -13.39 -1.65 4.09
C ASP A 331 -12.39 -0.90 4.98
N PHE A 332 -11.73 0.12 4.42
CA PHE A 332 -10.68 0.94 5.01
C PHE A 332 -11.08 2.42 4.97
N PRO A 333 -12.09 2.83 5.78
CA PRO A 333 -12.65 4.17 5.69
C PRO A 333 -11.66 5.27 6.09
N ILE A 334 -10.55 4.93 6.77
CA ILE A 334 -9.43 5.85 7.02
C ILE A 334 -8.76 6.31 5.72
N THR A 335 -8.50 5.38 4.79
CA THR A 335 -7.86 5.67 3.49
C THR A 335 -8.78 6.50 2.62
N ALA A 336 -10.06 6.15 2.58
CA ALA A 336 -11.08 6.94 1.89
C ALA A 336 -11.11 8.38 2.47
N SER A 337 -11.22 8.49 3.79
CA SER A 337 -11.24 9.77 4.49
C SER A 337 -10.03 10.64 4.20
N ALA A 338 -8.83 10.07 4.29
CA ALA A 338 -7.59 10.77 3.97
C ALA A 338 -7.54 11.17 2.49
N SER A 339 -7.96 10.29 1.57
CA SER A 339 -7.97 10.59 0.13
C SER A 339 -8.83 11.81 -0.19
N LEU A 340 -10.03 11.87 0.37
CA LEU A 340 -10.98 12.96 0.15
C LEU A 340 -10.58 14.25 0.88
N GLU A 341 -10.19 14.20 2.16
CA GLU A 341 -9.94 15.42 2.94
C GLU A 341 -8.47 15.86 2.95
N CYS A 342 -7.51 15.01 2.58
CA CYS A 342 -6.08 15.34 2.66
C CYS A 342 -5.37 15.35 1.32
N PHE A 343 -5.84 14.62 0.32
CA PHE A 343 -5.12 14.41 -0.94
C PHE A 343 -5.82 14.91 -2.20
N SER A 344 -7.14 15.06 -2.18
CA SER A 344 -7.88 15.60 -3.33
C SER A 344 -7.56 17.08 -3.58
N HIS A 345 -7.61 17.46 -4.85
CA HIS A 345 -7.43 18.79 -5.39
C HIS A 345 -6.07 19.40 -5.05
N ILE A 346 -5.06 18.53 -4.87
CA ILE A 346 -3.67 18.91 -4.64
C ILE A 346 -2.91 18.86 -5.97
N GLY A 347 -2.57 20.04 -6.50
CA GLY A 347 -1.72 20.13 -7.67
C GLY A 347 -0.31 19.59 -7.40
N ARG A 348 0.36 19.08 -8.44
CA ARG A 348 1.75 18.58 -8.35
C ARG A 348 2.75 19.60 -7.78
N ASN A 349 2.45 20.89 -7.96
CA ASN A 349 3.26 22.02 -7.47
C ASN A 349 2.80 22.57 -6.11
N ALA A 350 1.92 21.87 -5.40
CA ALA A 350 1.50 22.27 -4.06
C ALA A 350 2.71 22.38 -3.12
N ALA A 351 2.63 23.34 -2.20
CA ALA A 351 3.68 23.59 -1.22
C ALA A 351 3.86 22.37 -0.30
N LYS A 352 5.13 22.03 -0.02
CA LYS A 352 5.49 21.02 0.98
C LYS A 352 5.04 21.53 2.36
N GLN A 353 4.28 20.71 3.09
CA GLN A 353 3.74 21.05 4.42
C GLN A 353 4.63 20.52 5.56
N VAL A 354 5.47 19.52 5.29
CA VAL A 354 6.41 18.94 6.23
C VAL A 354 7.80 18.83 5.59
N ASP A 355 8.83 19.06 6.40
CA ASP A 355 10.23 19.01 5.98
C ASP A 355 10.88 17.68 6.41
N PHE A 356 10.85 16.69 5.50
CA PHE A 356 11.65 15.46 5.58
C PHE A 356 12.17 15.09 4.19
N LEU A 357 13.26 14.33 4.10
CA LEU A 357 13.82 13.90 2.82
C LEU A 357 13.13 12.66 2.26
N VAL A 358 12.67 12.72 1.01
CA VAL A 358 12.32 11.52 0.23
C VAL A 358 13.56 11.06 -0.51
N ILE A 359 14.15 9.97 -0.04
CA ILE A 359 15.31 9.33 -0.64
C ILE A 359 14.82 8.09 -1.40
N SER A 360 15.15 7.97 -2.68
CA SER A 360 14.83 6.74 -3.41
C SER A 360 15.63 5.55 -2.87
N LYS A 361 15.18 4.33 -3.17
CA LYS A 361 15.97 3.11 -3.02
C LYS A 361 16.21 2.51 -4.40
N ASN A 362 17.42 2.67 -4.92
CA ASN A 362 17.81 2.32 -6.28
C ASN A 362 16.89 2.93 -7.37
N GLY A 363 16.44 4.17 -7.18
CA GLY A 363 15.40 4.81 -8.00
C GLY A 363 13.97 4.41 -7.60
N ALA A 364 13.02 4.46 -8.53
CA ALA A 364 11.65 3.96 -8.32
C ALA A 364 11.62 2.44 -8.57
N SER A 365 12.36 1.68 -7.75
CA SER A 365 12.54 0.23 -7.91
C SER A 365 11.28 -0.60 -7.67
N GLY A 366 10.21 0.03 -7.17
CA GLY A 366 8.86 -0.52 -7.11
C GLY A 366 8.18 -0.60 -8.48
N ASP A 367 8.58 0.26 -9.44
CA ASP A 367 7.94 0.40 -10.75
C ASP A 367 8.80 -0.10 -11.91
N TYR A 368 10.13 -0.02 -11.77
CA TYR A 368 11.12 -0.40 -12.78
C TYR A 368 12.25 -1.22 -12.17
N PRO A 369 13.02 -1.99 -12.96
CA PRO A 369 14.27 -2.58 -12.50
C PRO A 369 15.18 -1.52 -11.86
N GLY A 370 15.61 -1.75 -10.62
CA GLY A 370 16.38 -0.78 -9.84
C GLY A 370 17.74 -0.46 -10.47
N CYS A 371 18.27 0.72 -10.15
CA CYS A 371 19.53 1.25 -10.69
C CYS A 371 19.57 1.42 -12.22
N THR A 372 18.41 1.52 -12.87
CA THR A 372 18.29 1.81 -14.30
C THR A 372 18.02 3.28 -14.58
N ASP A 373 18.33 3.72 -15.79
CA ASP A 373 17.93 5.02 -16.34
C ASP A 373 16.45 5.33 -16.12
N LEU A 374 15.55 4.38 -16.41
CA LEU A 374 14.11 4.56 -16.24
C LEU A 374 13.69 4.66 -14.75
N ALA A 375 14.28 3.85 -13.87
CA ALA A 375 13.99 3.90 -12.44
C ALA A 375 14.38 5.26 -11.85
N TYR A 376 15.52 5.83 -12.25
CA TYR A 376 15.96 7.14 -11.79
C TYR A 376 15.12 8.28 -12.37
N ASP A 377 14.82 8.24 -13.67
CA ASP A 377 13.94 9.23 -14.30
C ASP A 377 12.55 9.26 -13.63
N LYS A 378 12.00 8.08 -13.32
CA LYS A 378 10.73 7.95 -12.60
C LYS A 378 10.83 8.51 -11.18
N ALA A 379 11.86 8.17 -10.41
CA ALA A 379 12.06 8.71 -9.06
C ALA A 379 12.13 10.25 -9.03
N ILE A 380 12.82 10.85 -10.01
CA ILE A 380 12.89 12.32 -10.15
C ILE A 380 11.52 12.91 -10.47
N LYS A 381 10.78 12.32 -11.42
CA LYS A 381 9.43 12.76 -11.81
C LYS A 381 8.43 12.63 -10.65
N ASP A 382 8.61 11.60 -9.83
CA ASP A 382 7.78 11.32 -8.67
C ASP A 382 8.08 12.22 -7.48
N GLY A 383 9.17 13.00 -7.55
CA GLY A 383 9.50 14.03 -6.59
C GLY A 383 10.37 13.56 -5.44
N ALA A 384 11.23 12.57 -5.66
CA ALA A 384 12.36 12.29 -4.77
C ALA A 384 13.17 13.58 -4.53
N ASP A 385 13.56 13.84 -3.28
CA ASP A 385 14.48 14.94 -2.96
C ASP A 385 15.93 14.49 -3.17
N VAL A 386 16.21 13.20 -3.01
CA VAL A 386 17.51 12.55 -3.19
C VAL A 386 17.32 11.25 -3.96
N ILE A 387 18.15 11.01 -4.97
CA ILE A 387 18.29 9.68 -5.58
C ILE A 387 19.55 8.99 -5.08
N ASP A 388 19.50 7.68 -4.96
CA ASP A 388 20.58 6.86 -4.41
C ASP A 388 21.23 5.95 -5.47
N CYS A 389 22.52 5.69 -5.32
CA CYS A 389 23.25 4.72 -6.12
C CYS A 389 24.01 3.79 -5.17
N SER A 390 23.60 2.52 -5.14
CA SER A 390 24.38 1.45 -4.52
C SER A 390 25.53 1.09 -5.47
N VAL A 391 26.73 1.61 -5.20
CA VAL A 391 27.86 1.48 -6.12
C VAL A 391 28.47 0.09 -6.04
N GLN A 392 28.62 -0.53 -7.21
CA GLN A 392 29.33 -1.78 -7.39
C GLN A 392 30.50 -1.59 -8.36
N MET A 393 31.47 -2.50 -8.29
CA MET A 393 32.66 -2.50 -9.13
C MET A 393 32.63 -3.70 -10.09
N SER A 394 32.95 -3.45 -11.35
CA SER A 394 33.28 -4.50 -12.32
C SER A 394 34.72 -4.98 -12.16
N SER A 395 35.06 -6.12 -12.77
CA SER A 395 36.40 -6.74 -12.71
C SER A 395 37.51 -5.91 -13.37
N ASP A 396 37.13 -5.03 -14.30
CA ASP A 396 37.96 -4.03 -14.97
C ASP A 396 37.99 -2.66 -14.26
N GLY A 397 37.39 -2.57 -13.07
CA GLY A 397 37.51 -1.39 -12.19
C GLY A 397 36.58 -0.24 -12.52
N ILE A 398 35.47 -0.50 -13.23
CA ILE A 398 34.48 0.51 -13.59
C ILE A 398 33.36 0.57 -12.54
N PRO A 399 33.04 1.75 -11.98
CA PRO A 399 31.96 1.91 -11.00
C PRO A 399 30.60 2.10 -11.67
N PHE A 400 29.58 1.40 -11.18
CA PHE A 400 28.21 1.49 -11.69
C PHE A 400 27.18 1.29 -10.59
N CYS A 401 25.94 1.69 -10.85
CA CYS A 401 24.84 1.50 -9.90
C CYS A 401 24.23 0.11 -10.09
N SER A 402 24.11 -0.66 -9.00
CA SER A 402 23.41 -1.95 -8.99
C SER A 402 22.80 -2.22 -7.62
N THR A 403 21.61 -2.81 -7.61
CA THR A 403 20.85 -3.08 -6.37
C THR A 403 21.56 -4.05 -5.42
N SER A 404 22.48 -4.86 -5.94
CA SER A 404 23.29 -5.81 -5.19
C SER A 404 24.62 -6.09 -5.89
N ILE A 405 25.59 -6.57 -5.11
CA ILE A 405 26.87 -7.11 -5.58
C ILE A 405 26.71 -8.49 -6.24
N GLU A 406 25.61 -9.20 -5.97
CA GLU A 406 25.24 -10.48 -6.61
C GLU A 406 24.13 -10.22 -7.64
N LEU A 407 24.35 -10.64 -8.88
CA LEU A 407 23.56 -10.20 -10.03
C LEU A 407 22.28 -11.03 -10.28
N SER A 408 22.06 -12.14 -9.59
CA SER A 408 21.00 -13.09 -9.92
C SER A 408 19.59 -12.59 -9.59
N ASN A 409 19.47 -11.73 -8.57
CA ASN A 409 18.16 -11.24 -8.12
C ASN A 409 17.66 -10.00 -8.87
N SER A 410 18.53 -9.34 -9.65
CA SER A 410 18.23 -8.05 -10.30
C SER A 410 18.58 -8.01 -11.79
N THR A 411 19.01 -9.15 -12.36
CA THR A 411 19.30 -9.27 -13.79
C THR A 411 18.95 -10.68 -14.31
N THR A 412 18.97 -10.85 -15.62
CA THR A 412 18.79 -12.14 -16.29
C THR A 412 20.07 -12.98 -16.34
N ILE A 413 21.03 -12.79 -15.44
CA ILE A 413 22.36 -13.41 -15.52
C ILE A 413 22.32 -14.94 -15.48
N SER A 414 21.34 -15.52 -14.78
CA SER A 414 21.10 -16.97 -14.73
C SER A 414 20.75 -17.56 -16.10
N LEU A 415 20.27 -16.74 -17.04
CA LEU A 415 19.93 -17.10 -18.42
C LEU A 415 21.01 -16.69 -19.42
N SER A 416 22.13 -16.15 -18.94
CA SER A 416 23.22 -15.64 -19.77
C SER A 416 24.34 -16.67 -19.98
N PRO A 417 25.26 -16.43 -20.94
CA PRO A 417 26.47 -17.24 -21.10
C PRO A 417 27.40 -17.24 -19.87
N PHE A 418 27.18 -16.35 -18.90
CA PHE A 418 27.98 -16.24 -17.68
C PHE A 418 27.44 -17.07 -16.52
N SER A 419 26.31 -17.77 -16.70
CA SER A 419 25.64 -18.60 -15.67
C SER A 419 26.56 -19.64 -15.02
N ASN A 420 27.60 -20.10 -15.73
CA ASN A 420 28.60 -21.04 -15.22
C ASN A 420 29.72 -20.41 -14.39
N ARG A 421 29.75 -19.07 -14.22
CA ARG A 421 30.77 -18.33 -13.45
C ARG A 421 30.39 -18.11 -11.98
N SER A 422 29.44 -18.89 -11.46
CA SER A 422 29.06 -18.82 -10.05
C SER A 422 30.23 -19.22 -9.16
N THR A 423 30.52 -18.42 -8.14
CA THR A 423 31.57 -18.68 -7.15
C THR A 423 31.04 -18.53 -5.75
N GLN A 424 31.69 -19.16 -4.77
CA GLN A 424 31.36 -18.97 -3.36
C GLN A 424 32.28 -17.91 -2.76
N VAL A 425 31.69 -16.89 -2.14
CA VAL A 425 32.41 -15.82 -1.47
C VAL A 425 31.84 -15.69 -0.06
N PRO A 426 32.37 -16.46 0.91
CA PRO A 426 31.80 -16.55 2.26
C PRO A 426 31.72 -15.21 3.00
N GLU A 427 32.60 -14.26 2.67
CA GLU A 427 32.60 -12.90 3.24
C GLU A 427 31.40 -12.05 2.78
N ILE A 428 30.70 -12.45 1.71
CA ILE A 428 29.54 -11.74 1.16
C ILE A 428 28.26 -12.57 1.32
N SER A 429 28.31 -13.86 0.96
CA SER A 429 27.15 -14.75 1.02
C SER A 429 27.54 -16.20 1.29
N SER A 430 26.69 -16.89 2.04
CA SER A 430 26.82 -18.34 2.27
C SER A 430 26.54 -19.17 1.02
N LYS A 431 25.81 -18.62 0.04
CA LYS A 431 25.47 -19.27 -1.23
C LYS A 431 26.43 -18.86 -2.34
N GLY A 432 26.65 -19.76 -3.30
CA GLY A 432 27.31 -19.41 -4.55
C GLY A 432 26.49 -18.41 -5.35
N GLY A 433 27.14 -17.48 -6.01
CA GLY A 433 26.51 -16.41 -6.78
C GLY A 433 27.43 -15.89 -7.88
N ILE A 434 26.90 -15.07 -8.78
CA ILE A 434 27.70 -14.40 -9.81
C ILE A 434 27.83 -12.93 -9.42
N TYR A 435 29.05 -12.56 -9.03
CA TYR A 435 29.32 -11.26 -8.43
C TYR A 435 29.77 -10.23 -9.47
N THR A 436 29.46 -8.96 -9.25
CA THR A 436 29.82 -7.86 -10.19
C THR A 436 31.32 -7.82 -10.49
N PHE A 437 32.17 -8.02 -9.47
CA PHE A 437 33.64 -7.98 -9.61
C PHE A 437 34.22 -9.18 -10.37
N SER A 438 33.40 -10.16 -10.78
CA SER A 438 33.81 -11.30 -11.61
C SER A 438 33.60 -11.07 -13.12
N LEU A 439 32.93 -9.98 -13.49
CA LEU A 439 32.59 -9.63 -14.87
C LEU A 439 33.12 -8.25 -15.24
N THR A 440 33.54 -8.08 -16.48
CA THR A 440 33.92 -6.77 -17.03
C THR A 440 32.68 -5.90 -17.24
N TRP A 441 32.83 -4.57 -17.28
CA TRP A 441 31.69 -3.68 -17.55
C TRP A 441 30.97 -4.00 -18.87
N PRO A 442 31.65 -4.31 -20.00
CA PRO A 442 30.96 -4.74 -21.22
C PRO A 442 30.12 -6.02 -21.05
N GLU A 443 30.58 -6.99 -20.25
CA GLU A 443 29.81 -8.19 -19.91
C GLU A 443 28.58 -7.83 -19.08
N ILE A 444 28.72 -7.01 -18.03
CA ILE A 444 27.61 -6.55 -17.18
C ILE A 444 26.59 -5.75 -17.99
N ARG A 445 27.05 -4.84 -18.84
CA ARG A 445 26.19 -4.01 -19.71
C ARG A 445 25.40 -4.84 -20.73
N SER A 446 25.85 -6.06 -21.03
CA SER A 446 25.12 -6.99 -21.91
C SER A 446 23.96 -7.70 -21.21
N LEU A 447 23.90 -7.66 -19.88
CA LEU A 447 22.81 -8.26 -19.10
C LEU A 447 21.54 -7.43 -19.22
N THR A 448 20.39 -8.10 -19.13
CA THR A 448 19.09 -7.43 -19.03
C THR A 448 18.75 -7.23 -17.55
N PRO A 449 18.52 -6.00 -17.07
CA PRO A 449 18.02 -5.75 -15.72
C PRO A 449 16.65 -6.40 -15.53
N ALA A 450 16.33 -6.79 -14.30
CA ALA A 450 15.04 -7.37 -13.94
C ALA A 450 14.51 -6.75 -12.66
N ILE A 451 13.20 -6.47 -12.62
CA ILE A 451 12.54 -5.92 -11.44
C ILE A 451 12.50 -7.00 -10.34
N ALA A 452 12.81 -6.59 -9.11
CA ALA A 452 12.72 -7.47 -7.95
C ALA A 452 11.25 -7.66 -7.56
N ASN A 453 10.87 -8.88 -7.17
CA ASN A 453 9.53 -9.19 -6.67
C ASN A 453 9.62 -9.79 -5.26
N PRO A 454 9.92 -8.97 -4.23
CA PRO A 454 10.16 -9.47 -2.87
C PRO A 454 8.95 -10.23 -2.29
N TYR A 455 7.75 -9.94 -2.79
CA TYR A 455 6.48 -10.51 -2.34
C TYR A 455 5.87 -11.53 -3.31
N GLY A 456 6.68 -12.11 -4.20
CA GLY A 456 6.21 -13.13 -5.16
C GLY A 456 5.60 -14.37 -4.50
N ILE A 457 5.91 -14.66 -3.24
CA ILE A 457 5.27 -15.75 -2.46
C ILE A 457 3.78 -15.49 -2.19
N TYR A 458 3.35 -14.23 -2.24
CA TYR A 458 1.97 -13.80 -2.10
C TYR A 458 1.29 -13.58 -3.46
N ASN A 459 1.93 -14.01 -4.56
CA ASN A 459 1.52 -13.74 -5.95
C ASN A 459 1.47 -12.24 -6.32
N MET A 460 2.12 -11.38 -5.53
CA MET A 460 2.24 -9.96 -5.84
C MET A 460 3.43 -9.72 -6.77
N PHE A 461 3.16 -9.27 -7.98
CA PHE A 461 4.18 -8.97 -8.99
C PHE A 461 4.20 -7.48 -9.34
N ARG A 462 5.40 -6.89 -9.34
CA ARG A 462 5.64 -5.52 -9.74
C ARG A 462 5.62 -5.38 -11.25
N ASN A 463 4.83 -4.42 -11.72
CA ASN A 463 4.75 -3.88 -13.07
C ASN A 463 5.22 -4.83 -14.21
N PRO A 464 4.44 -5.87 -14.54
CA PRO A 464 4.81 -6.87 -15.55
C PRO A 464 5.19 -6.32 -16.93
N LYS A 465 4.62 -5.19 -17.37
CA LYS A 465 4.96 -4.52 -18.64
C LYS A 465 6.38 -3.97 -18.66
N GLU A 466 6.89 -3.49 -17.54
CA GLU A 466 8.21 -2.85 -17.43
C GLU A 466 9.25 -3.72 -16.71
N ARG A 467 8.94 -5.00 -16.46
CA ARG A 467 9.73 -5.92 -15.64
C ARG A 467 11.20 -6.11 -16.04
N ILE A 468 11.56 -5.80 -17.28
CA ILE A 468 12.92 -5.91 -17.84
C ILE A 468 13.33 -4.64 -18.60
N SER A 469 12.65 -3.53 -18.36
CA SER A 469 12.90 -2.27 -19.05
C SER A 469 14.06 -1.50 -18.43
N GLY A 470 14.69 -0.63 -19.23
CA GLY A 470 15.80 0.20 -18.80
C GLY A 470 17.16 -0.48 -18.89
N LYS A 471 18.20 0.25 -18.51
CA LYS A 471 19.61 -0.19 -18.55
C LYS A 471 20.33 0.22 -17.28
N LEU A 472 21.17 -0.65 -16.74
CA LEU A 472 22.10 -0.27 -15.67
C LEU A 472 22.99 0.87 -16.16
N ILE A 473 23.23 1.84 -15.28
CA ILE A 473 24.00 3.04 -15.61
C ILE A 473 25.32 3.09 -14.83
N LEU A 474 26.31 3.73 -15.45
CA LEU A 474 27.57 4.06 -14.78
C LEU A 474 27.34 5.06 -13.64
N LEU A 475 28.23 5.07 -12.65
CA LEU A 475 28.18 6.08 -11.59
C LEU A 475 28.28 7.50 -12.18
N SER A 476 29.08 7.71 -13.23
CA SER A 476 29.19 8.99 -13.92
C SER A 476 27.90 9.41 -14.64
N GLU A 477 27.18 8.47 -15.24
CA GLU A 477 25.88 8.70 -15.87
C GLU A 477 24.83 9.09 -14.83
N PHE A 478 24.77 8.37 -13.70
CA PHE A 478 23.93 8.70 -12.55
C PHE A 478 24.18 10.12 -12.03
N LEU A 479 25.44 10.48 -11.82
CA LEU A 479 25.84 11.80 -11.33
C LEU A 479 25.49 12.92 -12.32
N ASN A 480 25.63 12.68 -13.62
CA ASN A 480 25.22 13.64 -14.65
C ASN A 480 23.70 13.79 -14.72
N LEU A 481 22.95 12.70 -14.57
CA LEU A 481 21.49 12.72 -14.48
C LEU A 481 21.03 13.56 -13.28
N ALA A 482 21.65 13.37 -12.11
CA ALA A 482 21.36 14.18 -10.93
C ALA A 482 21.72 15.67 -11.11
N LYS A 483 22.86 15.96 -11.73
CA LYS A 483 23.35 17.32 -11.99
C LYS A 483 22.44 18.11 -12.94
N ASN A 484 21.81 17.42 -13.87
CA ASN A 484 20.90 18.02 -14.85
C ASN A 484 19.48 18.21 -14.31
N SER A 485 19.16 17.63 -13.16
CA SER A 485 17.86 17.82 -12.51
C SER A 485 17.83 19.10 -11.68
N THR A 486 16.70 19.82 -11.75
CA THR A 486 16.44 21.02 -10.94
C THR A 486 15.63 20.74 -9.69
N SER A 487 15.04 19.54 -9.57
CA SER A 487 14.20 19.16 -8.43
C SER A 487 14.97 18.46 -7.31
N LEU A 488 16.14 17.87 -7.63
CA LEU A 488 16.95 17.13 -6.67
C LEU A 488 17.74 18.07 -5.75
N SER A 489 17.71 17.76 -4.47
CA SER A 489 18.51 18.41 -3.43
C SER A 489 19.85 17.70 -3.19
N GLY A 490 19.96 16.41 -3.53
CA GLY A 490 21.18 15.64 -3.34
C GLY A 490 21.21 14.29 -4.04
N VAL A 491 22.35 13.62 -3.91
CA VAL A 491 22.56 12.20 -4.25
C VAL A 491 23.09 11.45 -3.03
N LEU A 492 22.70 10.20 -2.88
CA LEU A 492 23.20 9.29 -1.85
C LEU A 492 24.00 8.16 -2.51
N ILE A 493 25.28 8.03 -2.21
CA ILE A 493 26.15 7.00 -2.78
C ILE A 493 26.46 5.97 -1.69
N SER A 494 25.94 4.76 -1.83
CA SER A 494 26.20 3.67 -0.87
C SER A 494 27.44 2.88 -1.31
N VAL A 495 28.38 2.70 -0.38
CA VAL A 495 29.61 1.93 -0.58
C VAL A 495 29.69 0.84 0.46
N GLU A 496 29.60 -0.41 0.01
CA GLU A 496 29.66 -1.61 0.85
C GLU A 496 30.80 -2.53 0.39
N HIS A 497 31.16 -3.51 1.23
CA HIS A 497 32.15 -4.55 0.92
C HIS A 497 33.55 -4.02 0.53
N ALA A 498 33.90 -2.79 0.93
CA ALA A 498 35.15 -2.13 0.51
C ALA A 498 36.41 -2.91 0.93
N VAL A 499 36.41 -3.52 2.13
CA VAL A 499 37.51 -4.37 2.63
C VAL A 499 37.75 -5.53 1.68
N TYR A 500 36.69 -6.28 1.32
CA TYR A 500 36.78 -7.41 0.42
C TYR A 500 37.28 -7.00 -0.97
N LEU A 501 36.74 -5.92 -1.53
CA LEU A 501 37.13 -5.41 -2.84
C LEU A 501 38.62 -5.02 -2.86
N ARG A 502 39.12 -4.36 -1.81
CA ARG A 502 40.54 -3.98 -1.73
C ARG A 502 41.46 -5.17 -1.55
N GLU A 503 41.20 -6.03 -0.56
CA GLU A 503 42.13 -7.11 -0.22
C GLU A 503 42.10 -8.27 -1.20
N LYS A 504 40.91 -8.65 -1.68
CA LYS A 504 40.72 -9.89 -2.45
C LYS A 504 40.64 -9.64 -3.95
N GLN A 505 40.15 -8.47 -4.36
CA GLN A 505 39.93 -8.15 -5.78
C GLN A 505 40.90 -7.09 -6.32
N GLY A 506 41.65 -6.40 -5.46
CA GLY A 506 42.53 -5.29 -5.86
C GLY A 506 41.75 -4.08 -6.42
N LEU A 507 40.49 -3.90 -6.00
CA LEU A 507 39.58 -2.85 -6.45
C LEU A 507 39.36 -1.84 -5.32
N ASP A 508 39.78 -0.59 -5.54
CA ASP A 508 39.59 0.50 -4.57
C ASP A 508 38.32 1.29 -4.88
N VAL A 509 37.19 0.82 -4.35
CA VAL A 509 35.88 1.47 -4.56
C VAL A 509 35.83 2.90 -4.00
N VAL A 510 36.48 3.18 -2.87
CA VAL A 510 36.51 4.53 -2.26
C VAL A 510 37.20 5.51 -3.19
N LYS A 511 38.41 5.16 -3.64
CA LYS A 511 39.16 5.98 -4.59
C LYS A 511 38.38 6.19 -5.88
N THR A 512 37.81 5.12 -6.43
CA THR A 512 37.08 5.19 -7.71
C THR A 512 35.84 6.09 -7.61
N VAL A 513 35.09 6.04 -6.51
CA VAL A 513 33.95 6.93 -6.26
C VAL A 513 34.41 8.38 -6.13
N LEU A 514 35.48 8.66 -5.37
CA LEU A 514 36.05 10.01 -5.24
C LEU A 514 36.51 10.58 -6.58
N ASP A 515 37.21 9.79 -7.39
CA ASP A 515 37.67 10.17 -8.72
C ASP A 515 36.47 10.48 -9.63
N THR A 516 35.44 9.61 -9.64
CA THR A 516 34.23 9.81 -10.47
C THR A 516 33.47 11.08 -10.06
N LEU A 517 33.33 11.35 -8.76
CA LEU A 517 32.75 12.58 -8.25
C LEU A 517 33.56 13.82 -8.67
N MET A 518 34.89 13.71 -8.67
CA MET A 518 35.76 14.79 -9.12
C MET A 518 35.59 15.08 -10.62
N GLU A 519 35.60 14.04 -11.44
CA GLU A 519 35.47 14.12 -12.90
C GLU A 519 34.10 14.66 -13.34
N THR A 520 33.04 14.35 -12.61
CA THR A 520 31.68 14.84 -12.88
C THR A 520 31.40 16.24 -12.28
N GLY A 521 32.34 16.77 -11.50
CA GLY A 521 32.34 18.14 -10.99
C GLY A 521 31.62 18.36 -9.66
N TYR A 522 31.51 17.31 -8.83
CA TYR A 522 30.91 17.38 -7.49
C TYR A 522 31.90 17.77 -6.38
N SER A 523 33.19 17.91 -6.67
CA SER A 523 34.27 18.07 -5.69
C SER A 523 34.47 19.49 -5.12
N ASN A 524 33.79 20.52 -5.64
CA ASN A 524 34.12 21.93 -5.33
C ASN A 524 32.94 22.81 -4.86
N GLY A 525 31.81 22.24 -4.46
CA GLY A 525 30.63 23.04 -4.02
C GLY A 525 30.05 23.95 -5.11
N THR A 526 30.44 23.72 -6.37
CA THR A 526 29.94 24.40 -7.57
C THR A 526 28.55 23.89 -7.98
N THR A 527 28.14 22.72 -7.48
CA THR A 527 26.82 22.14 -7.71
C THR A 527 25.91 22.43 -6.52
N ALA A 528 24.65 22.81 -6.80
CA ALA A 528 23.63 22.95 -5.76
C ALA A 528 23.26 21.59 -5.12
N THR A 529 23.48 20.49 -5.85
CA THR A 529 23.22 19.11 -5.43
C THR A 529 24.24 18.66 -4.37
N LYS A 530 23.74 18.28 -3.20
CA LYS A 530 24.56 17.72 -2.10
C LYS A 530 24.97 16.28 -2.40
N VAL A 531 26.14 15.87 -1.91
CA VAL A 531 26.60 14.48 -1.97
C VAL A 531 26.62 13.90 -0.57
N MET A 532 25.92 12.78 -0.40
CA MET A 532 25.89 11.99 0.82
C MET A 532 26.56 10.64 0.53
N ILE A 533 27.48 10.20 1.38
CA ILE A 533 28.15 8.90 1.29
C ILE A 533 27.63 8.00 2.39
N GLN A 534 27.02 6.88 2.04
CA GLN A 534 26.50 5.89 2.98
C GLN A 534 27.39 4.66 3.04
N SER A 535 27.54 4.09 4.24
CA SER A 535 28.13 2.77 4.42
C SER A 535 27.66 2.15 5.73
N THR A 536 27.61 0.82 5.77
CA THR A 536 27.52 0.06 7.03
C THR A 536 28.85 0.02 7.78
N ASN A 537 29.96 0.39 7.13
CA ASN A 537 31.29 0.34 7.70
C ASN A 537 31.80 1.73 8.08
N SER A 538 32.08 1.95 9.38
CA SER A 538 32.62 3.23 9.88
C SER A 538 33.98 3.54 9.27
N SER A 539 34.80 2.52 9.00
CA SER A 539 36.10 2.63 8.34
C SER A 539 36.03 3.25 6.94
N VAL A 540 34.98 2.94 6.17
CA VAL A 540 34.71 3.52 4.83
C VAL A 540 34.40 5.01 4.97
N LEU A 541 33.51 5.38 5.88
CA LEU A 541 33.11 6.77 6.10
C LEU A 541 34.28 7.64 6.58
N VAL A 542 35.14 7.10 7.46
CA VAL A 542 36.37 7.76 7.89
C VAL A 542 37.30 8.03 6.71
N ASP A 543 37.45 7.10 5.77
CA ASP A 543 38.32 7.26 4.61
C ASP A 543 37.80 8.37 3.67
N PHE A 544 36.50 8.37 3.36
CA PHE A 544 35.86 9.46 2.61
C PHE A 544 36.00 10.82 3.29
N LYS A 545 35.82 10.88 4.61
CA LYS A 545 35.90 12.13 5.39
C LYS A 545 37.32 12.73 5.43
N LYS A 546 38.35 11.90 5.33
CA LYS A 546 39.76 12.37 5.22
C LYS A 546 40.05 13.03 3.87
N GLN A 547 39.36 12.60 2.82
CA GLN A 547 39.65 12.96 1.44
C GLN A 547 38.64 13.93 0.82
N SER A 548 37.52 14.20 1.49
CA SER A 548 36.42 15.01 0.97
C SER A 548 35.66 15.77 2.06
N LYS A 549 34.72 16.64 1.65
CA LYS A 549 33.79 17.35 2.54
C LYS A 549 32.33 16.88 2.38
N TYR A 550 32.13 15.72 1.78
CA TYR A 550 30.79 15.17 1.58
C TYR A 550 30.16 14.80 2.92
N GLU A 551 28.82 14.83 2.96
CA GLU A 551 28.08 14.38 4.13
C GLU A 551 28.23 12.86 4.24
N THR A 552 28.55 12.34 5.41
CA THR A 552 28.66 10.89 5.63
C THR A 552 27.45 10.38 6.41
N VAL A 553 26.93 9.22 6.01
CA VAL A 553 25.71 8.63 6.56
C VAL A 553 26.02 7.21 7.02
N TYR A 554 25.90 6.96 8.32
CA TYR A 554 26.14 5.62 8.87
C TYR A 554 24.86 4.79 8.81
N LYS A 555 24.93 3.62 8.20
CA LYS A 555 23.77 2.73 8.10
C LYS A 555 23.88 1.59 9.11
N VAL A 556 22.89 1.50 9.99
CA VAL A 556 22.73 0.37 10.92
C VAL A 556 21.77 -0.63 10.30
N GLU A 557 22.30 -1.76 9.82
CA GLU A 557 21.47 -2.83 9.21
C GLU A 557 20.72 -3.66 10.24
N GLU A 558 21.27 -3.76 11.44
CA GLU A 558 20.69 -4.55 12.51
C GLU A 558 19.46 -3.87 13.11
N LYS A 559 18.56 -4.70 13.65
CA LYS A 559 17.42 -4.20 14.43
C LYS A 559 17.94 -3.84 15.81
N ILE A 560 17.78 -2.59 16.21
CA ILE A 560 18.23 -2.10 17.52
C ILE A 560 17.06 -1.48 18.28
N VAL A 561 16.97 -1.74 19.59
CA VAL A 561 15.91 -1.15 20.44
C VAL A 561 16.40 -0.03 21.34
N ASP A 562 17.72 0.13 21.41
CA ASP A 562 18.38 1.21 22.12
C ASP A 562 19.78 1.46 21.53
N ILE A 563 20.37 2.60 21.87
CA ILE A 563 21.73 2.99 21.48
C ILE A 563 22.42 3.70 22.66
N SER A 564 23.68 3.35 22.93
CA SER A 564 24.45 3.94 24.03
C SER A 564 24.97 5.34 23.68
N ASP A 565 25.16 6.18 24.70
CA ASP A 565 25.74 7.52 24.51
C ASP A 565 27.18 7.45 23.95
N SER A 566 27.95 6.41 24.33
CA SER A 566 29.29 6.15 23.79
C SER A 566 29.24 5.89 22.29
N ALA A 567 28.37 4.99 21.84
CA ALA A 567 28.17 4.70 20.43
C ALA A 567 27.78 5.96 19.64
N ILE A 568 26.89 6.79 20.18
CA ILE A 568 26.51 8.06 19.52
C ILE A 568 27.70 9.01 19.40
N GLN A 569 28.53 9.15 20.44
CA GLN A 569 29.73 10.01 20.34
C GLN A 569 30.72 9.48 19.31
N ASP A 570 30.85 8.16 19.18
CA ASP A 570 31.71 7.54 18.19
C ASP A 570 31.18 7.73 16.77
N ILE A 571 29.88 7.50 16.55
CA ILE A 571 29.20 7.77 15.28
C ILE A 571 29.44 9.22 14.82
N LYS A 572 29.33 10.20 15.72
CA LYS A 572 29.56 11.62 15.38
C LYS A 572 30.98 11.92 14.90
N LYS A 573 31.97 11.08 15.20
CA LYS A 573 33.33 11.25 14.69
C LYS A 573 33.39 11.02 13.19
N PHE A 574 32.57 10.13 12.64
CA PHE A 574 32.66 9.70 11.24
C PHE A 574 31.39 9.92 10.41
N ALA A 575 30.23 10.17 11.01
CA ALA A 575 28.95 10.36 10.34
C ALA A 575 28.27 11.70 10.70
N ASN A 576 27.49 12.21 9.75
CA ASN A 576 26.63 13.38 9.87
C ASN A 576 25.16 13.00 10.08
N ALA A 577 24.73 11.84 9.58
CA ALA A 577 23.38 11.30 9.70
C ALA A 577 23.41 9.77 9.88
N VAL A 578 22.29 9.18 10.26
CA VAL A 578 22.16 7.74 10.48
C VAL A 578 20.95 7.17 9.72
N VAL A 579 21.13 6.03 9.06
CA VAL A 579 20.05 5.20 8.54
C VAL A 579 19.78 4.04 9.50
N ILE A 580 18.52 3.82 9.84
CA ILE A 580 18.07 2.68 10.66
C ILE A 580 16.90 1.94 10.01
N THR A 581 16.64 0.72 10.46
CA THR A 581 15.51 -0.09 9.99
C THR A 581 14.18 0.35 10.61
N LYS A 582 13.06 0.12 9.90
CA LYS A 582 11.69 0.34 10.39
C LYS A 582 11.45 -0.23 11.80
N GLU A 583 11.93 -1.44 12.04
CA GLU A 583 11.77 -2.16 13.32
C GLU A 583 12.63 -1.58 14.47
N SER A 584 13.66 -0.79 14.14
CA SER A 584 14.43 -0.06 15.17
C SER A 584 13.67 1.15 15.72
N VAL A 585 12.59 1.57 15.05
CA VAL A 585 11.66 2.60 15.53
C VAL A 585 10.44 1.96 16.19
N PHE A 586 9.82 1.01 15.49
CA PHE A 586 8.61 0.31 15.91
C PHE A 586 8.83 -1.21 15.86
N PRO A 587 9.27 -1.84 16.97
CA PRO A 587 9.46 -3.28 17.03
C PRO A 587 8.15 -4.02 16.89
N LEU A 588 8.19 -5.18 16.23
CA LEU A 588 7.00 -5.94 15.86
C LEU A 588 6.80 -7.17 16.76
N PHE A 589 5.54 -7.42 17.12
CA PHE A 589 5.06 -8.66 17.71
C PHE A 589 4.54 -9.60 16.61
N ASP A 590 5.00 -10.85 16.62
CA ASP A 590 4.59 -11.88 15.64
C ASP A 590 4.77 -11.43 14.18
N SER A 591 5.75 -10.55 13.94
CA SER A 591 5.98 -9.85 12.66
C SER A 591 4.77 -9.09 12.09
N SER A 592 3.74 -8.84 12.90
CA SER A 592 2.41 -8.44 12.42
C SER A 592 1.85 -7.21 13.12
N PHE A 593 2.27 -6.90 14.35
CA PHE A 593 1.75 -5.79 15.13
C PHE A 593 2.85 -4.93 15.76
N ILE A 594 2.65 -3.62 15.83
CA ILE A 594 3.58 -2.71 16.50
C ILE A 594 3.42 -2.83 18.01
N THR A 595 4.55 -2.96 18.71
CA THR A 595 4.54 -3.10 20.18
C THR A 595 4.67 -1.79 20.93
N ARG A 596 5.67 -0.97 20.56
CA ARG A 596 6.03 0.28 21.21
C ARG A 596 6.87 1.12 20.26
N GLN A 597 7.08 2.39 20.61
CA GLN A 597 8.15 3.20 20.01
C GLN A 597 9.44 3.04 20.82
N THR A 598 10.58 2.89 20.15
CA THR A 598 11.90 2.94 20.80
C THR A 598 12.33 4.39 21.05
N ASN A 599 13.38 4.57 21.84
CA ASN A 599 14.02 5.88 22.07
C ASN A 599 15.20 6.16 21.11
N VAL A 600 15.45 5.29 20.12
CA VAL A 600 16.62 5.37 19.23
C VAL A 600 16.60 6.67 18.43
N VAL A 601 15.47 6.99 17.79
CA VAL A 601 15.30 8.23 17.01
C VAL A 601 15.51 9.46 17.89
N GLU A 602 14.88 9.48 19.06
CA GLU A 602 14.98 10.58 20.03
C GLU A 602 16.43 10.82 20.49
N LYS A 603 17.16 9.75 20.83
CA LYS A 603 18.56 9.83 21.28
C LYS A 603 19.50 10.37 20.19
N LEU A 604 19.34 9.88 18.95
CA LEU A 604 20.13 10.34 17.80
C LEU A 604 19.86 11.82 17.50
N GLN A 605 18.59 12.23 17.48
CA GLN A 605 18.18 13.60 17.20
C GLN A 605 18.61 14.59 18.30
N LYS A 606 18.51 14.22 19.57
CA LYS A 606 19.07 15.01 20.69
C LYS A 606 20.57 15.27 20.53
N SER A 607 21.26 14.36 19.86
CA SER A 607 22.69 14.47 19.55
C SER A 607 23.01 15.16 18.22
N ARG A 608 21.98 15.71 17.55
CA ARG A 608 22.01 16.40 16.25
C ARG A 608 22.43 15.50 15.08
N LEU A 609 22.08 14.22 15.13
CA LEU A 609 22.17 13.30 14.00
C LEU A 609 20.77 13.18 13.37
N PRO A 610 20.58 13.64 12.11
CA PRO A 610 19.37 13.33 11.35
C PRO A 610 19.23 11.81 11.18
N VAL A 611 17.99 11.34 11.24
CA VAL A 611 17.65 9.92 11.13
C VAL A 611 16.82 9.67 9.87
N TYR A 612 17.34 8.81 9.00
CA TYR A 612 16.62 8.29 7.85
C TYR A 612 16.19 6.85 8.13
N VAL A 613 15.01 6.45 7.67
CA VAL A 613 14.48 5.10 7.93
C VAL A 613 14.29 4.35 6.61
N GLU A 614 14.74 3.10 6.57
CA GLU A 614 14.51 2.16 5.47
C GLU A 614 13.81 0.87 5.95
N LEU A 615 13.04 0.16 5.14
CA LEU A 615 12.63 0.45 3.76
C LEU A 615 11.11 0.63 3.69
N PHE A 616 10.65 1.72 3.06
CA PHE A 616 9.22 1.96 2.83
C PHE A 616 8.78 1.42 1.47
N GLN A 617 7.70 0.64 1.49
CA GLN A 617 7.14 -0.11 0.36
C GLN A 617 5.62 0.06 0.35
N ASN A 618 5.00 0.03 -0.83
CA ASN A 618 3.55 0.24 -0.97
C ASN A 618 2.75 -1.06 -0.83
N GLU A 619 3.37 -2.20 -1.12
CA GLU A 619 2.70 -3.49 -1.07
C GLU A 619 2.17 -3.77 0.34
N PHE A 620 0.87 -4.07 0.46
CA PHE A 620 0.20 -4.17 1.76
C PHE A 620 0.81 -5.23 2.69
N VAL A 621 1.41 -6.29 2.14
CA VAL A 621 2.11 -7.34 2.90
C VAL A 621 3.44 -6.87 3.52
N SER A 622 3.94 -5.70 3.15
CA SER A 622 5.19 -5.12 3.67
C SER A 622 5.02 -4.43 5.05
N GLN A 623 3.78 -4.36 5.53
CA GLN A 623 3.37 -3.53 6.66
C GLN A 623 2.74 -4.37 7.77
N PRO A 624 2.98 -4.05 9.06
CA PRO A 624 2.15 -4.54 10.16
C PRO A 624 0.70 -4.04 10.03
N PHE A 625 -0.23 -4.78 10.63
CA PHE A 625 -1.67 -4.48 10.59
C PHE A 625 -2.04 -3.12 11.19
N ASP A 626 -1.22 -2.57 12.10
CA ASP A 626 -1.41 -1.24 12.68
C ASP A 626 -1.42 -0.12 11.63
N PHE A 627 -0.75 -0.31 10.48
CA PHE A 627 -0.75 0.67 9.38
C PHE A 627 -1.89 0.45 8.39
N PHE A 628 -2.78 -0.50 8.64
CA PHE A 628 -4.02 -0.70 7.88
C PHE A 628 -3.80 -0.91 6.38
N ALA A 629 -2.69 -1.56 5.99
CA ALA A 629 -2.31 -1.75 4.61
C ALA A 629 -2.22 -0.42 3.81
N ASP A 630 -1.97 0.71 4.49
CA ASP A 630 -1.84 2.03 3.87
C ASP A 630 -0.43 2.60 4.08
N PRO A 631 0.40 2.69 3.03
CA PRO A 631 1.73 3.30 3.11
C PRO A 631 1.72 4.76 3.52
N THR A 632 0.61 5.48 3.32
CA THR A 632 0.45 6.84 3.81
C THR A 632 0.33 6.86 5.34
N VAL A 633 -0.40 5.92 5.93
CA VAL A 633 -0.53 5.78 7.40
C VAL A 633 0.82 5.38 8.02
N GLU A 634 1.55 4.47 7.37
CA GLU A 634 2.91 4.10 7.77
C GLU A 634 3.83 5.33 7.76
N ILE A 635 3.96 6.01 6.62
CA ILE A 635 4.80 7.21 6.48
C ILE A 635 4.41 8.26 7.53
N ASN A 636 3.12 8.51 7.74
CA ASN A 636 2.64 9.46 8.73
C ASN A 636 3.09 9.12 10.16
N SER A 637 3.04 7.84 10.51
CA SER A 637 3.41 7.37 11.84
C SER A 637 4.91 7.52 12.11
N TYR A 638 5.75 7.33 11.09
CA TYR A 638 7.18 7.56 11.20
C TYR A 638 7.54 9.04 11.17
N VAL A 639 6.94 9.84 10.28
CA VAL A 639 7.30 11.25 10.09
C VAL A 639 6.74 12.12 11.21
N ILE A 640 5.45 12.01 11.52
CA ILE A 640 4.79 12.84 12.55
C ILE A 640 4.88 12.18 13.94
N GLY A 641 4.72 10.85 14.02
CA GLY A 641 4.77 10.13 15.29
C GLY A 641 6.20 10.00 15.84
N ALA A 642 7.10 9.38 15.07
CA ALA A 642 8.49 9.17 15.49
C ALA A 642 9.42 10.38 15.21
N GLY A 643 9.00 11.31 14.34
CA GLY A 643 9.75 12.53 14.06
C GLY A 643 10.95 12.35 13.15
N ILE A 644 11.00 11.30 12.31
CA ILE A 644 12.18 11.01 11.46
C ILE A 644 12.48 12.13 10.46
N ASN A 645 13.73 12.22 9.99
CA ASN A 645 14.19 13.28 9.09
C ASN A 645 14.10 12.89 7.60
N GLY A 646 13.88 11.62 7.29
CA GLY A 646 13.80 11.16 5.91
C GLY A 646 13.36 9.71 5.77
N THR A 647 12.70 9.38 4.67
CA THR A 647 12.32 8.01 4.30
C THR A 647 13.21 7.55 3.14
N ILE A 648 13.68 6.31 3.19
CA ILE A 648 14.25 5.61 2.04
C ILE A 648 13.16 4.67 1.51
N THR A 649 12.76 4.86 0.25
CA THR A 649 11.58 4.19 -0.32
C THR A 649 11.79 3.73 -1.76
N GLU A 650 11.18 2.59 -2.10
CA GLU A 650 11.09 2.11 -3.49
C GLU A 650 9.99 2.81 -4.31
N PHE A 651 9.11 3.58 -3.64
CA PHE A 651 7.98 4.29 -4.24
C PHE A 651 8.01 5.79 -3.88
N PRO A 652 8.90 6.58 -4.52
CA PRO A 652 9.06 8.00 -4.19
C PRO A 652 7.78 8.81 -4.31
N PHE A 653 6.86 8.42 -5.21
CA PHE A 653 5.59 9.13 -5.43
C PHE A 653 4.75 9.18 -4.16
N THR A 654 4.60 8.06 -3.45
CA THR A 654 3.80 7.97 -2.22
C THR A 654 4.32 8.94 -1.16
N ALA A 655 5.61 8.89 -0.87
CA ALA A 655 6.25 9.75 0.12
C ALA A 655 6.25 11.23 -0.28
N ALA A 656 6.48 11.53 -1.56
CA ALA A 656 6.45 12.89 -2.07
C ALA A 656 5.02 13.47 -2.09
N ARG A 657 4.00 12.67 -2.39
CA ARG A 657 2.59 13.09 -2.29
C ARG A 657 2.22 13.35 -0.83
N TYR A 658 2.61 12.46 0.09
CA TYR A 658 2.41 12.66 1.53
C TYR A 658 2.92 14.02 2.00
N LYS A 659 4.11 14.47 1.57
CA LYS A 659 4.67 15.78 1.94
C LYS A 659 3.79 16.99 1.65
N ARG A 660 2.88 16.87 0.69
CA ARG A 660 2.06 17.98 0.17
C ARG A 660 0.62 17.95 0.68
N ASN A 661 0.26 16.92 1.45
CA ASN A 661 -1.11 16.73 1.90
C ASN A 661 -1.56 17.86 2.84
N ARG A 662 -2.80 18.33 2.68
CA ARG A 662 -3.32 19.52 3.37
C ARG A 662 -3.60 19.33 4.87
N CYS A 663 -3.63 18.09 5.33
CA CYS A 663 -3.93 17.73 6.70
C CYS A 663 -2.72 17.78 7.65
N LEU A 664 -1.50 18.00 7.15
CA LEU A 664 -0.31 18.06 8.01
C LEU A 664 -0.30 19.27 8.94
N GLY A 665 -1.01 20.36 8.60
CA GLY A 665 -1.13 21.54 9.46
C GLY A 665 -2.20 21.42 10.56
N THR A 666 -3.15 20.51 10.41
CA THR A 666 -4.21 20.23 11.39
C THR A 666 -4.51 18.76 11.26
N LEU A 667 -3.99 17.92 12.16
CA LEU A 667 -4.06 16.47 12.05
C LEU A 667 -5.46 15.97 12.42
N PRO A 668 -6.34 15.63 11.46
CA PRO A 668 -7.60 14.96 11.76
C PRO A 668 -7.35 13.54 12.31
N PRO A 669 -8.37 12.88 12.87
CA PRO A 669 -8.23 11.52 13.38
C PRO A 669 -7.69 10.51 12.36
N TYR A 670 -8.09 10.61 11.09
CA TYR A 670 -7.61 9.75 9.99
C TYR A 670 -6.20 10.08 9.47
N MET A 671 -5.56 11.13 10.00
CA MET A 671 -4.13 11.44 9.78
C MET A 671 -3.38 11.53 11.10
N SER A 672 -3.94 11.00 12.19
CA SER A 672 -3.22 10.87 13.46
C SER A 672 -2.24 9.70 13.37
N PRO A 673 -1.00 9.82 13.87
CA PRO A 673 -0.07 8.70 13.97
C PRO A 673 -0.71 7.52 14.70
N VAL A 674 -0.45 6.30 14.22
CA VAL A 674 -0.92 5.09 14.89
C VAL A 674 -0.33 5.04 16.29
N GLN A 675 -1.11 4.55 17.25
CA GLN A 675 -0.66 4.42 18.64
C GLN A 675 0.11 3.10 18.79
N PRO A 676 1.43 3.11 19.04
CA PRO A 676 2.21 1.88 19.19
C PRO A 676 1.66 1.02 20.32
N GLY A 677 1.40 -0.26 20.05
CA GLY A 677 0.79 -1.17 21.01
C GLY A 677 -0.72 -0.99 21.22
N GLY A 678 -1.37 -0.06 20.49
CA GLY A 678 -2.79 0.26 20.66
C GLY A 678 -3.74 -0.88 20.31
N LEU A 679 -3.35 -1.77 19.38
CA LEU A 679 -4.15 -2.94 19.00
C LEU A 679 -3.89 -4.17 19.88
N LEU A 680 -2.75 -4.24 20.59
CA LEU A 680 -2.37 -5.41 21.39
C LEU A 680 -3.42 -5.83 22.44
N PRO A 681 -4.10 -4.91 23.15
CA PRO A 681 -5.15 -5.28 24.11
C PRO A 681 -6.37 -5.94 23.48
N LEU A 682 -6.54 -5.83 22.16
CA LEU A 682 -7.67 -6.38 21.39
C LEU A 682 -7.34 -7.73 20.75
N LEU A 683 -6.14 -8.27 20.96
CA LEU A 683 -5.74 -9.57 20.39
C LEU A 683 -6.11 -10.71 21.33
N ASN A 684 -6.65 -11.80 20.78
CA ASN A 684 -6.99 -12.99 21.57
C ASN A 684 -5.78 -13.85 21.96
N ALA A 685 -4.61 -13.58 21.37
CA ALA A 685 -3.35 -14.23 21.73
C ALA A 685 -2.43 -13.23 22.44
N LYS A 686 -1.96 -13.58 23.65
CA LYS A 686 -0.99 -12.76 24.39
C LYS A 686 0.44 -12.98 23.85
N PRO A 687 1.27 -11.94 23.81
CA PRO A 687 2.65 -12.07 23.37
C PRO A 687 3.44 -13.05 24.26
N PRO A 688 4.12 -14.08 23.71
CA PRO A 688 5.29 -14.63 24.37
C PRO A 688 6.31 -13.52 24.65
N ALA A 689 7.07 -13.67 25.73
CA ALA A 689 8.20 -12.77 25.99
C ALA A 689 9.24 -12.95 24.87
N GLU A 690 9.46 -11.90 24.08
CA GLU A 690 10.52 -11.88 23.08
C GLU A 690 11.90 -11.80 23.74
N ALA A 691 12.89 -12.41 23.09
CA ALA A 691 14.28 -12.24 23.50
C ALA A 691 14.64 -10.75 23.41
N PRO A 692 15.46 -10.21 24.35
CA PRO A 692 15.89 -8.83 24.27
C PRO A 692 16.63 -8.59 22.96
N ILE A 693 16.10 -7.69 22.12
CA ILE A 693 16.85 -7.15 20.99
C ILE A 693 18.02 -6.34 21.58
N PRO A 694 19.25 -6.51 21.07
CA PRO A 694 20.42 -5.83 21.64
C PRO A 694 20.36 -4.31 21.45
N ALA A 695 21.08 -3.61 22.31
CA ALA A 695 21.38 -2.19 22.15
C ALA A 695 22.65 -2.04 21.32
N LEU A 696 22.74 -0.98 20.50
CA LEU A 696 23.97 -0.65 19.79
C LEU A 696 24.97 0.01 20.76
N THR A 697 26.18 -0.54 20.82
CA THR A 697 27.27 -0.14 21.71
C THR A 697 28.48 0.38 20.94
N ASP A 698 29.49 0.92 21.64
CA ASP A 698 30.71 1.44 21.03
C ASP A 698 31.56 0.35 20.36
N ASP A 699 31.52 -0.88 20.87
CA ASP A 699 32.19 -2.04 20.26
C ASP A 699 31.60 -2.36 18.88
N ASP A 700 30.31 -2.10 18.67
CA ASP A 700 29.60 -2.42 17.41
C ASP A 700 29.90 -1.40 16.29
N VAL A 701 30.36 -0.20 16.64
CA VAL A 701 30.62 0.89 15.67
C VAL A 701 32.11 1.12 15.43
N THR A 702 32.96 0.49 16.22
CA THR A 702 34.43 0.63 16.15
C THR A 702 35.02 -0.40 15.21
N GLU A 703 35.57 0.06 14.09
CA GLU A 703 36.22 -0.80 13.10
C GLU A 703 37.70 -0.48 12.92
N PRO A 704 38.52 -1.47 12.53
CA PRO A 704 39.88 -1.21 12.08
C PRO A 704 39.87 -0.33 10.81
N PRO A 705 40.94 0.45 10.55
CA PRO A 705 41.07 1.20 9.30
C PRO A 705 41.00 0.29 8.08
N LEU A 706 40.49 0.80 6.96
CA LEU A 706 40.47 0.06 5.70
C LEU A 706 41.90 -0.40 5.33
N PRO A 707 42.04 -1.65 4.84
CA PRO A 707 43.32 -2.18 4.43
C PRO A 707 43.85 -1.48 3.15
N PRO A 708 45.16 -1.55 2.90
CA PRO A 708 45.73 -1.15 1.61
C PRO A 708 45.21 -2.06 0.49
N VAL A 709 45.27 -1.58 -0.75
CA VAL A 709 44.85 -2.36 -1.93
C VAL A 709 45.79 -3.54 -2.13
N GLY A 710 45.23 -4.75 -2.17
CA GLY A 710 45.97 -5.98 -2.45
C GLY A 710 46.37 -6.08 -3.92
N GLU A 711 47.42 -6.87 -4.22
CA GLU A 711 47.79 -7.17 -5.60
C GLU A 711 46.69 -7.97 -6.29
N LYS A 712 46.31 -7.55 -7.51
CA LYS A 712 45.26 -8.21 -8.29
C LYS A 712 45.64 -9.68 -8.54
N PRO A 713 44.78 -10.67 -8.22
CA PRO A 713 45.04 -12.06 -8.57
C PRO A 713 45.22 -12.20 -10.08
N PRO A 714 46.19 -12.99 -10.57
CA PRO A 714 46.39 -13.18 -12.01
C PRO A 714 45.12 -13.76 -12.64
N THR A 715 44.67 -13.15 -13.73
CA THR A 715 43.49 -13.59 -14.49
C THR A 715 43.82 -14.95 -15.11
N SER A 716 43.30 -16.04 -14.55
CA SER A 716 43.46 -17.36 -15.14
C SER A 716 42.65 -17.44 -16.43
N ALA A 717 43.34 -17.31 -17.56
CA ALA A 717 42.84 -17.80 -18.83
C ALA A 717 42.48 -19.28 -18.67
N ALA A 718 41.32 -19.67 -19.20
CA ALA A 718 40.75 -21.00 -19.08
C ALA A 718 41.79 -22.11 -19.33
N PRO A 719 41.96 -23.09 -18.42
CA PRO A 719 42.79 -24.25 -18.71
C PRO A 719 42.05 -25.16 -19.70
N GLY A 720 42.68 -25.36 -20.85
CA GLY A 720 42.35 -26.44 -21.76
C GLY A 720 42.39 -27.79 -21.03
N THR A 721 41.47 -28.66 -21.45
CA THR A 721 41.35 -30.06 -21.08
C THR A 721 42.69 -30.81 -21.00
N SER A 722 43.03 -31.30 -19.82
CA SER A 722 43.76 -32.57 -19.68
C SER A 722 43.55 -33.16 -18.28
N SER A 723 42.84 -34.28 -18.26
CA SER A 723 42.59 -35.14 -17.10
C SER A 723 43.85 -35.87 -16.64
N THR A 724 44.19 -35.77 -15.36
CA THR A 724 44.94 -36.83 -14.66
C THR A 724 44.50 -36.87 -13.20
N ASN A 725 43.95 -38.01 -12.82
CA ASN A 725 43.66 -38.42 -11.44
C ASN A 725 44.93 -38.39 -10.60
N GLU A 726 44.94 -37.66 -9.49
CA GLU A 726 45.78 -37.99 -8.35
C GLU A 726 45.03 -37.76 -7.03
N GLN A 727 45.26 -38.70 -6.14
CA GLN A 727 44.44 -39.09 -5.00
C GLN A 727 44.91 -38.35 -3.75
N ALA A 728 44.02 -37.57 -3.11
CA ALA A 728 44.36 -36.79 -1.92
C ALA A 728 44.47 -37.69 -0.66
N PRO A 729 45.44 -37.46 0.26
CA PRO A 729 45.54 -38.17 1.52
C PRO A 729 44.58 -37.62 2.59
N ARG A 730 44.03 -38.51 3.41
CA ARG A 730 43.23 -38.21 4.61
C ARG A 730 44.04 -37.45 5.67
N PRO A 731 43.44 -36.49 6.38
CA PRO A 731 43.84 -36.17 7.75
C PRO A 731 42.81 -36.68 8.76
N SER A 732 43.33 -37.42 9.73
CA SER A 732 42.72 -37.80 10.99
C SER A 732 42.57 -36.60 11.93
N GLY A 733 41.43 -36.49 12.63
CA GLY A 733 41.28 -35.55 13.74
C GLY A 733 39.84 -35.44 14.23
N GLN A 734 39.45 -36.29 15.18
CA GLN A 734 38.21 -36.17 15.95
C GLN A 734 38.34 -35.00 16.93
N THR A 735 37.36 -34.08 16.99
CA THR A 735 36.89 -33.53 18.27
C THR A 735 35.44 -33.02 18.21
N ARG A 736 34.57 -33.77 18.91
CA ARG A 736 33.31 -33.40 19.61
C ARG A 736 32.36 -32.38 18.97
N LEU A 737 31.33 -32.92 18.30
CA LEU A 737 30.03 -32.27 18.13
C LEU A 737 29.22 -32.31 19.43
N THR A 738 28.74 -31.15 19.88
CA THR A 738 27.58 -31.03 20.76
C THR A 738 26.32 -30.93 19.89
N LEU A 739 25.57 -32.03 19.86
CA LEU A 739 24.27 -32.16 19.22
C LEU A 739 23.25 -31.22 19.89
N SER A 740 22.72 -30.25 19.17
CA SER A 740 21.43 -29.62 19.50
C SER A 740 20.47 -29.92 18.36
N LEU A 741 19.59 -30.91 18.59
CA LEU A 741 18.47 -31.24 17.71
C LEU A 741 17.50 -30.06 17.67
N ARG A 742 17.33 -29.41 16.52
CA ARG A 742 16.07 -28.78 16.14
C ARG A 742 15.45 -29.61 15.03
N LEU A 743 14.32 -30.24 15.35
CA LEU A 743 13.46 -30.94 14.40
C LEU A 743 12.79 -29.91 13.48
N SER A 744 13.23 -29.87 12.23
CA SER A 744 12.52 -29.23 11.13
C SER A 744 11.53 -30.23 10.54
N VAL A 745 10.23 -30.00 10.76
CA VAL A 745 9.14 -30.73 10.09
C VAL A 745 8.93 -30.07 8.73
N PHE A 746 9.41 -30.71 7.67
CA PHE A 746 8.94 -30.52 6.31
C PHE A 746 7.63 -31.32 6.15
N ALA A 747 6.56 -30.65 5.76
CA ALA A 747 5.37 -31.31 5.21
C ALA A 747 5.06 -30.67 3.86
N SER A 748 5.46 -31.38 2.81
CA SER A 748 4.99 -31.18 1.44
C SER A 748 3.55 -31.69 1.34
N LEU A 749 2.65 -30.92 0.75
CA LEU A 749 1.43 -31.47 0.16
C LEU A 749 1.30 -30.99 -1.30
N LEU A 750 1.65 -31.90 -2.20
CA LEU A 750 0.99 -32.05 -3.50
C LEU A 750 -0.40 -32.64 -3.25
N LEU A 751 -1.43 -32.02 -3.83
CA LEU A 751 -2.73 -32.55 -4.30
C LEU A 751 -3.87 -31.57 -4.00
N LEU A 752 -4.08 -30.62 -4.92
CA LEU A 752 -5.33 -30.37 -5.66
C LEU A 752 -5.14 -29.21 -6.64
#